data_AF-A0AA88I854-F1
#
_entry.id   AF-A0AA88I854-F1
#
_cell.length_a   1.000
_cell.length_b   1.000
_cell.length_c   1.000
_cell.angle_alpha   90.00
_cell.angle_beta   90.00
_cell.angle_gamma   90.00
#
_symmetry.space_group_name_H-M   'P 1'
#
loop_
_entity.id
_entity.type
_entity.pdbx_description
1 polymer ?
#
loop_
_entity_poly.entity_id
_entity_poly.type
_entity_poly.pdbx_seq_one_letter_code
_entity_poly.pdbx_strand_id
1 'polypeptide(L)'
;MASKSNKSKILGFTGELIALGNKQPRSGDSSGDSKKISGTSSPLTVGVGASSSIPKTSSFSSFEKKWESESTTKKLKSSGSFSQTEKSRNDAWEEMASEVVPSEFISSIYEAEVDSDEERIESLICGCVKALKNSKPKAEAMLTFQMVYLAKVRPTYFFTEYSTEAVSCLLRHKGRTSIQVIVTGVNVLMLAYEKEKIWPESFVKLYIEDSINDRIWVDRTECKPFVKNIITAFGTRSPSRSAPQMDSTLSIPRIEASGSPNPANFDIKDETSASVDSYDLAVFPRFQGLEDVIEKRVIDVIQEQLSKRQDSISKNFLKFLAAASGIQHVRFFASQRLEMWLMNPKLLPASHELFLSMCANCTTAMDTEVVANVLKLRIKSKAITSVYFSSIKELIDAEPGNLRLIVLFLDKVDQYCLKDMWTNETERTVLLRIASEIPPSEDTLVRVLKCALSKDHPLSSADALDIVDQLVKRALLLESQRRDERYVLNFDDQYSNIIDLVLDLTLYKHPENIPLPIGYEPPRLAITTLYWKAWSILILLVCQNPSTLGAIAWDQYPILRLLMEMCITHNFQWPPPTSLESSEEVHLKEVQISSIEKTTILEFEGHLAAASTKESITENNSRLLFQLITFDPTGRYRKPGSAFLDQLSQLNSTFQLGSLLSRSRKPDFLLDILRRQSSVQSFAWLSNLIRTNEGALSLLPVQCLCEFLLHECQQITSAAESSFFLDQHKNLILYLRSFLFGEDTEVPAIQEVAEYFLRRIHSSHTITRRNAFRALKLLLLPPIDLEVEMHAKSDVSCVLQYLPKMPRFDAIRSITMSAFAQVCLVETEASFIISYLEFLVSGINDYDDLDKFGELIVDLSQLLVERGTMLNAVILKHKHGLRAIDFLTTLFLKYTHRIANPPRPLYAWGPDTDLIFVRFPNGQATTVSILVVHAVAILLAFGPGATHHLFGQLLDFWFPESGELPQGFVMNSTEEAVLFPDWLKLRMIRSSNQRLADAALRDLQPCQLILFIQSFGIPVASMTKMLNTLDRIVSADPFAFVEVDMDQAYIRQLLFVQWQRGAKGGAKFADILQRRDTAIPSEVTLQRQEFTKLPQLVILEPVENDVVDQVGNISKLLLQILDFGSVIRYGAKEKDEAHRLILKDLFDEGRSSEGYYPVAEAVTSFLHQSMCSPTGERFLLAVSHQPLYFSSILRALMDSVISHRNAKCYQLLLDVCVCMLVNRGKLQSFVVSSIEQALKRLLPLLPNVTLPP
;
A
#
# COMPACT_ATOMS: atom_id res chain seq x y z
N MET A 1 34.44 13.39 44.36
CA MET A 1 34.17 12.53 45.54
C MET A 1 33.59 11.23 44.97
N ALA A 2 34.27 10.09 44.99
CA ALA A 2 34.65 9.25 46.14
C ALA A 2 33.44 8.50 46.76
N SER A 3 33.49 7.19 47.07
CA SER A 3 34.44 6.10 46.73
C SER A 3 33.91 4.75 47.25
N LYS A 4 34.43 3.61 46.75
CA LYS A 4 34.35 2.25 47.36
C LYS A 4 32.94 1.61 47.39
N SER A 5 32.66 0.43 46.82
CA SER A 5 33.24 -0.93 46.91
C SER A 5 32.86 -1.72 48.16
N ASN A 6 32.22 -2.89 47.97
CA ASN A 6 32.67 -4.19 48.53
C ASN A 6 31.83 -5.37 48.01
N LYS A 7 32.50 -6.48 47.63
CA LYS A 7 31.93 -7.83 47.51
C LYS A 7 32.77 -8.78 48.38
N SER A 8 32.14 -9.53 49.27
CA SER A 8 32.69 -10.61 50.12
C SER A 8 31.54 -11.15 50.99
N LYS A 9 31.51 -12.40 51.50
CA LYS A 9 32.48 -13.52 51.55
C LYS A 9 31.74 -14.82 52.00
N ILE A 10 32.38 -16.01 51.85
CA ILE A 10 32.32 -17.18 52.80
C ILE A 10 31.00 -18.01 52.83
N LEU A 11 30.97 -19.37 52.92
CA LEU A 11 32.03 -20.41 53.06
C LEU A 11 31.65 -21.80 52.49
N GLY A 12 32.67 -22.62 52.14
CA GLY A 12 32.67 -24.10 52.30
C GLY A 12 32.61 -24.98 51.04
N PHE A 13 32.66 -26.33 51.11
CA PHE A 13 33.22 -27.29 52.10
C PHE A 13 32.96 -28.74 51.56
N THR A 14 33.78 -29.81 51.60
CA THR A 14 35.24 -30.09 51.41
C THR A 14 35.40 -31.57 50.96
N GLY A 15 36.49 -31.95 50.28
CA GLY A 15 36.85 -33.34 49.91
C GLY A 15 37.20 -33.46 48.42
N GLU A 16 38.47 -33.41 47.96
CA GLU A 16 39.54 -34.45 48.05
C GLU A 16 39.18 -35.73 47.25
N LEU A 17 40.01 -36.25 46.33
CA LEU A 17 41.46 -36.48 46.39
C LEU A 17 42.20 -36.35 45.02
N ILE A 18 43.48 -35.92 45.06
CA ILE A 18 44.72 -36.53 44.49
C ILE A 18 44.62 -37.30 43.13
N ALA A 19 45.48 -37.11 42.10
CA ALA A 19 46.60 -36.17 41.87
C ALA A 19 47.19 -36.24 40.42
N LEU A 20 48.04 -35.24 40.05
CA LEU A 20 49.11 -35.23 39.01
C LEU A 20 48.73 -35.51 37.51
N GLY A 21 49.34 -34.90 36.49
CA GLY A 21 50.32 -33.80 36.45
C GLY A 21 50.91 -33.51 35.03
N ASN A 22 51.24 -32.24 34.75
CA ASN A 22 52.13 -31.69 33.70
C ASN A 22 51.99 -32.02 32.19
N LYS A 23 51.32 -31.09 31.48
CA LYS A 23 51.73 -30.36 30.24
C LYS A 23 53.05 -30.73 29.50
N GLN A 24 52.92 -31.00 28.18
CA GLN A 24 53.68 -30.42 27.03
C GLN A 24 55.23 -30.61 26.93
N PRO A 25 55.94 -30.25 25.81
CA PRO A 25 55.51 -29.63 24.54
C PRO A 25 55.97 -30.29 23.20
N ARG A 26 55.51 -29.67 22.09
CA ARG A 26 55.95 -29.68 20.67
C ARG A 26 57.33 -30.29 20.28
N SER A 27 57.38 -30.99 19.14
CA SER A 27 58.06 -30.59 17.86
C SER A 27 58.23 -31.79 16.89
N GLY A 28 58.61 -31.58 15.62
CA GLY A 28 59.12 -32.63 14.73
C GLY A 28 58.48 -32.75 13.33
N ASP A 29 59.26 -32.39 12.30
CA ASP A 29 58.87 -32.19 10.90
C ASP A 29 58.65 -33.46 10.01
N SER A 30 57.70 -33.34 9.08
CA SER A 30 57.80 -33.65 7.62
C SER A 30 58.11 -35.05 7.05
N SER A 31 57.57 -35.25 5.83
CA SER A 31 58.03 -36.12 4.72
C SER A 31 57.63 -37.62 4.70
N GLY A 32 57.68 -38.22 3.49
CA GLY A 32 57.84 -39.69 3.34
C GLY A 32 56.75 -40.45 2.58
N ASP A 33 56.93 -40.60 1.27
CA ASP A 33 56.11 -41.37 0.31
C ASP A 33 55.61 -42.79 0.71
N SER A 34 54.33 -43.02 0.39
CA SER A 34 53.88 -44.03 -0.59
C SER A 34 54.68 -45.34 -0.78
N LYS A 35 54.13 -46.48 -0.33
CA LYS A 35 54.21 -47.78 -1.06
C LYS A 35 53.18 -48.82 -0.60
N LYS A 36 52.74 -49.65 -1.56
CA LYS A 36 51.95 -50.89 -1.36
C LYS A 36 52.88 -52.11 -1.45
N ILE A 37 52.47 -53.26 -0.87
CA ILE A 37 52.33 -54.61 -1.52
C ILE A 37 52.17 -55.73 -0.47
N SER A 38 51.42 -56.79 -0.83
CA SER A 38 51.15 -58.15 -0.24
C SER A 38 51.79 -58.62 1.09
N GLY A 39 51.22 -59.56 1.85
CA GLY A 39 50.03 -60.42 1.65
C GLY A 39 50.17 -61.80 2.37
N THR A 40 49.28 -62.77 2.08
CA THR A 40 49.28 -64.20 2.56
C THR A 40 49.13 -64.45 4.08
N SER A 41 48.53 -65.55 4.60
CA SER A 41 47.81 -66.71 4.00
C SER A 41 46.91 -67.47 5.02
N SER A 42 45.94 -68.23 4.46
CA SER A 42 45.09 -69.39 4.85
C SER A 42 45.59 -70.42 5.91
N PRO A 43 44.96 -71.62 6.15
CA PRO A 43 43.68 -72.23 5.69
C PRO A 43 42.87 -73.03 6.78
N LEU A 44 41.72 -73.66 6.42
CA LEU A 44 41.43 -75.13 6.56
C LEU A 44 39.98 -75.52 6.13
N THR A 45 39.64 -76.83 6.02
CA THR A 45 38.56 -77.39 5.16
C THR A 45 38.03 -78.80 5.55
N VAL A 46 37.06 -79.36 4.78
CA VAL A 46 36.44 -80.75 4.80
C VAL A 46 35.20 -80.91 5.73
N GLY A 47 34.11 -81.68 5.47
CA GLY A 47 33.64 -82.54 4.35
C GLY A 47 33.19 -83.97 4.81
N VAL A 48 32.32 -84.81 4.18
CA VAL A 48 31.35 -84.79 3.04
C VAL A 48 30.37 -86.01 3.18
N GLY A 49 29.11 -86.01 2.67
CA GLY A 49 28.23 -87.23 2.57
C GLY A 49 26.78 -87.02 2.03
N ALA A 50 26.13 -88.06 1.43
CA ALA A 50 24.76 -88.06 0.84
C ALA A 50 24.21 -89.53 0.64
N SER A 51 23.06 -89.94 0.04
CA SER A 51 21.97 -89.34 -0.81
C SER A 51 20.71 -90.28 -0.92
N SER A 52 19.74 -89.99 -1.82
CA SER A 52 18.68 -90.88 -2.43
C SER A 52 17.40 -91.25 -1.62
N SER A 53 16.17 -91.50 -2.16
CA SER A 53 15.53 -91.24 -3.49
C SER A 53 14.02 -91.66 -3.65
N ILE A 54 13.20 -90.89 -4.42
CA ILE A 54 12.14 -91.32 -5.44
C ILE A 54 10.84 -92.05 -4.92
N PRO A 55 9.67 -92.20 -5.63
CA PRO A 55 9.12 -91.71 -6.96
C PRO A 55 7.89 -90.74 -6.86
N LYS A 56 7.51 -89.92 -7.88
CA LYS A 56 6.79 -90.12 -9.19
C LYS A 56 5.32 -90.61 -9.06
N THR A 57 4.38 -90.27 -9.95
CA THR A 57 4.35 -89.83 -11.39
C THR A 57 3.27 -88.73 -11.58
N SER A 58 3.01 -88.03 -12.70
CA SER A 58 3.69 -87.59 -13.97
C SER A 58 2.77 -86.46 -14.54
N SER A 59 2.60 -86.02 -15.80
CA SER A 59 3.13 -86.05 -17.20
C SER A 59 2.33 -84.92 -17.95
N PHE A 60 2.47 -84.49 -19.21
CA PHE A 60 3.35 -84.61 -20.39
C PHE A 60 3.01 -83.38 -21.31
N SER A 61 3.63 -83.01 -22.44
CA SER A 61 4.82 -83.48 -23.20
C SER A 61 5.55 -82.28 -23.86
N SER A 62 6.56 -82.49 -24.71
CA SER A 62 7.63 -81.51 -24.95
C SER A 62 8.35 -81.65 -26.31
N PHE A 63 8.59 -80.53 -27.01
CA PHE A 63 9.66 -80.35 -28.03
C PHE A 63 10.16 -78.87 -27.99
N GLU A 64 11.40 -78.45 -27.65
CA GLU A 64 12.82 -78.95 -27.73
C GLU A 64 13.57 -78.61 -29.04
N LYS A 65 14.91 -78.38 -29.16
CA LYS A 65 16.15 -78.36 -28.30
C LYS A 65 17.24 -77.52 -29.06
N LYS A 66 18.30 -76.84 -28.55
CA LYS A 66 19.08 -76.70 -27.28
C LYS A 66 20.37 -77.56 -27.14
N TRP A 67 21.57 -76.98 -27.42
CA TRP A 67 22.90 -77.34 -26.86
C TRP A 67 23.98 -76.21 -27.01
N GLU A 68 25.17 -76.36 -26.38
CA GLU A 68 26.26 -75.36 -26.17
C GLU A 68 27.69 -75.97 -26.30
N SER A 69 28.87 -75.32 -26.41
CA SER A 69 29.37 -74.00 -26.91
C SER A 69 30.90 -73.93 -26.68
N GLU A 70 31.77 -73.48 -27.61
CA GLU A 70 33.25 -73.45 -27.36
C GLU A 70 34.11 -72.38 -28.11
N SER A 71 35.19 -71.95 -27.43
CA SER A 71 36.55 -71.48 -27.80
C SER A 71 36.93 -70.53 -29.00
N THR A 72 38.06 -69.84 -28.78
CA THR A 72 39.02 -69.21 -29.74
C THR A 72 38.81 -67.77 -30.26
N THR A 73 39.77 -67.26 -31.06
CA THR A 73 40.09 -65.83 -31.23
C THR A 73 39.99 -65.32 -32.68
N LYS A 74 40.03 -63.98 -32.81
CA LYS A 74 40.22 -63.13 -34.02
C LYS A 74 38.96 -62.72 -34.79
N LYS A 75 38.90 -61.40 -34.97
CA LYS A 75 38.16 -60.66 -36.01
C LYS A 75 38.14 -61.40 -37.37
N LEU A 76 37.00 -61.38 -38.06
CA LEU A 76 36.77 -60.36 -39.11
C LEU A 76 35.27 -60.14 -39.43
N LYS A 77 34.98 -58.99 -40.02
CA LYS A 77 33.66 -58.41 -40.33
C LYS A 77 32.65 -59.37 -41.00
N SER A 78 31.39 -59.41 -40.55
CA SER A 78 30.20 -59.15 -41.41
C SER A 78 28.84 -59.28 -40.66
N SER A 79 27.81 -58.75 -41.32
CA SER A 79 26.38 -58.59 -41.04
C SER A 79 25.55 -59.72 -40.38
N GLY A 80 24.50 -59.30 -39.64
CA GLY A 80 23.29 -60.09 -39.33
C GLY A 80 22.88 -60.03 -37.84
N SER A 81 21.60 -60.00 -37.45
CA SER A 81 20.36 -59.74 -38.21
C SER A 81 19.21 -59.36 -37.25
N PHE A 82 18.73 -58.11 -37.29
CA PHE A 82 17.53 -57.68 -36.55
C PHE A 82 16.75 -56.62 -37.34
N SER A 83 16.31 -56.97 -38.56
CA SER A 83 15.56 -56.05 -39.45
C SER A 83 14.76 -56.75 -40.56
N GLN A 84 14.16 -57.92 -40.29
CA GLN A 84 13.41 -58.69 -41.31
C GLN A 84 11.95 -59.04 -40.97
N THR A 85 11.50 -58.89 -39.72
CA THR A 85 10.09 -59.09 -39.35
C THR A 85 9.27 -57.79 -39.32
N GLU A 86 9.80 -56.67 -38.83
CA GLU A 86 9.10 -55.36 -38.87
C GLU A 86 9.09 -54.69 -40.26
N LYS A 87 9.94 -55.10 -41.21
CA LYS A 87 9.97 -54.48 -42.56
C LYS A 87 8.67 -54.66 -43.34
N SER A 88 7.96 -55.78 -43.14
CA SER A 88 6.76 -56.14 -43.91
C SER A 88 5.54 -55.23 -43.69
N ARG A 89 5.62 -54.21 -42.81
CA ARG A 89 4.56 -53.20 -42.61
C ARG A 89 5.02 -51.75 -42.79
N ASN A 90 6.30 -51.44 -42.53
CA ASN A 90 6.82 -50.07 -42.52
C ASN A 90 6.82 -49.38 -43.90
N ASP A 91 6.76 -50.15 -44.98
CA ASP A 91 6.92 -49.66 -46.36
C ASP A 91 5.57 -49.60 -47.11
N ALA A 92 4.45 -50.00 -46.51
CA ALA A 92 3.13 -50.08 -47.19
C ALA A 92 2.59 -48.71 -47.63
N TRP A 93 2.86 -47.64 -46.86
CA TRP A 93 2.56 -46.27 -47.29
C TRP A 93 3.48 -45.79 -48.42
N GLU A 94 4.69 -46.36 -48.58
CA GLU A 94 5.57 -46.06 -49.71
C GLU A 94 5.09 -46.76 -51.00
N GLU A 95 4.33 -47.86 -50.90
CA GLU A 95 3.66 -48.50 -52.03
C GLU A 95 2.41 -47.71 -52.47
N MET A 96 1.64 -47.17 -51.52
CA MET A 96 0.49 -46.29 -51.76
C MET A 96 0.86 -44.88 -52.28
N ALA A 97 2.10 -44.44 -52.06
CA ALA A 97 2.54 -43.07 -52.35
C ALA A 97 2.66 -42.75 -53.86
N SER A 98 1.70 -41.95 -54.34
CA SER A 98 1.62 -41.36 -55.69
C SER A 98 2.80 -40.41 -56.02
N GLU A 99 3.07 -40.17 -57.31
CA GLU A 99 4.04 -39.17 -57.73
C GLU A 99 3.43 -37.76 -57.67
N VAL A 100 4.11 -36.83 -56.97
CA VAL A 100 3.58 -35.49 -56.65
C VAL A 100 4.43 -34.39 -57.29
N VAL A 101 3.78 -33.56 -58.10
CA VAL A 101 4.37 -32.34 -58.68
C VAL A 101 4.22 -31.18 -57.68
N PRO A 102 5.31 -30.55 -57.18
CA PRO A 102 5.21 -29.53 -56.13
C PRO A 102 4.41 -28.27 -56.47
N SER A 103 4.24 -27.93 -57.75
CA SER A 103 3.38 -26.81 -58.17
C SER A 103 1.89 -27.11 -58.09
N GLU A 104 1.49 -28.38 -58.10
CA GLU A 104 0.10 -28.81 -58.33
C GLU A 104 -0.50 -29.55 -57.13
N PHE A 105 0.32 -30.05 -56.19
CA PHE A 105 -0.09 -30.84 -55.01
C PHE A 105 -1.40 -30.39 -54.33
N ILE A 106 -1.53 -29.09 -53.99
CA ILE A 106 -2.74 -28.57 -53.34
C ILE A 106 -3.95 -28.56 -54.29
N SER A 107 -3.76 -28.27 -55.58
CA SER A 107 -4.83 -28.34 -56.59
C SER A 107 -5.32 -29.78 -56.75
N SER A 108 -4.40 -30.75 -56.86
CA SER A 108 -4.74 -32.17 -57.00
C SER A 108 -5.45 -32.75 -55.79
N ILE A 109 -5.20 -32.22 -54.58
CA ILE A 109 -5.97 -32.57 -53.37
C ILE A 109 -7.37 -31.95 -53.41
N TYR A 110 -7.53 -30.70 -53.85
CA TYR A 110 -8.87 -30.12 -54.01
C TYR A 110 -9.69 -30.78 -55.14
N GLU A 111 -9.05 -31.26 -56.21
CA GLU A 111 -9.69 -32.10 -57.23
C GLU A 111 -10.18 -33.42 -56.63
N ALA A 112 -9.32 -34.16 -55.92
CA ALA A 112 -9.69 -35.40 -55.25
C ALA A 112 -10.77 -35.20 -54.17
N GLU A 113 -10.79 -34.05 -53.48
CA GLU A 113 -11.85 -33.69 -52.55
C GLU A 113 -13.20 -33.46 -53.25
N VAL A 114 -13.22 -32.78 -54.40
CA VAL A 114 -14.43 -32.60 -55.22
C VAL A 114 -14.94 -33.94 -55.76
N ASP A 115 -14.02 -34.83 -56.14
CA ASP A 115 -14.33 -36.21 -56.55
C ASP A 115 -14.76 -37.12 -55.36
N SER A 116 -14.59 -36.65 -54.10
CA SER A 116 -14.79 -37.42 -52.86
C SER A 116 -13.93 -38.69 -52.75
N ASP A 117 -12.70 -38.63 -53.28
CA ASP A 117 -11.74 -39.74 -53.39
C ASP A 117 -10.70 -39.69 -52.26
N GLU A 118 -11.07 -40.23 -51.09
CA GLU A 118 -10.22 -40.22 -49.89
C GLU A 118 -8.93 -41.07 -50.06
N GLU A 119 -8.99 -42.18 -50.81
CA GLU A 119 -7.81 -43.01 -51.12
C GLU A 119 -6.77 -42.22 -51.95
N ARG A 120 -7.23 -41.44 -52.95
CA ARG A 120 -6.35 -40.56 -53.74
C ARG A 120 -5.77 -39.43 -52.90
N ILE A 121 -6.52 -38.83 -51.98
CA ILE A 121 -5.99 -37.83 -51.03
C ILE A 121 -4.88 -38.43 -50.17
N GLU A 122 -5.09 -39.63 -49.60
CA GLU A 122 -4.06 -40.32 -48.81
C GLU A 122 -2.82 -40.64 -49.67
N SER A 123 -3.01 -41.15 -50.90
CA SER A 123 -1.92 -41.43 -51.84
C SER A 123 -1.05 -40.21 -52.14
N LEU A 124 -1.66 -39.01 -52.22
CA LEU A 124 -0.99 -37.74 -52.49
C LEU A 124 -0.22 -37.25 -51.27
N ILE A 125 -0.76 -37.41 -50.05
CA ILE A 125 -0.06 -37.08 -48.80
C ILE A 125 1.16 -37.99 -48.62
N CYS A 126 1.00 -39.31 -48.78
CA CYS A 126 2.10 -40.27 -48.78
C CYS A 126 3.13 -39.96 -49.89
N GLY A 127 2.68 -39.56 -51.08
CA GLY A 127 3.50 -39.06 -52.19
C GLY A 127 4.34 -37.83 -51.83
N CYS A 128 3.72 -36.84 -51.19
CA CYS A 128 4.40 -35.62 -50.73
C CYS A 128 5.45 -35.91 -49.64
N VAL A 129 5.16 -36.82 -48.70
CA VAL A 129 6.14 -37.31 -47.72
C VAL A 129 7.33 -37.99 -48.41
N LYS A 130 7.06 -38.89 -49.37
CA LYS A 130 8.07 -39.63 -50.14
C LYS A 130 8.93 -38.68 -51.00
N ALA A 131 8.34 -37.60 -51.52
CA ALA A 131 9.06 -36.52 -52.18
C ALA A 131 9.95 -35.73 -51.20
N LEU A 132 9.40 -35.20 -50.09
CA LEU A 132 10.15 -34.45 -49.07
C LEU A 132 11.40 -35.22 -48.60
N LYS A 133 11.25 -36.51 -48.31
CA LYS A 133 12.29 -37.47 -47.88
C LYS A 133 13.44 -37.66 -48.89
N ASN A 134 13.25 -37.30 -50.16
CA ASN A 134 14.21 -37.53 -51.27
C ASN A 134 14.53 -36.27 -52.11
N SER A 135 13.95 -35.11 -51.77
CA SER A 135 13.95 -33.92 -52.64
C SER A 135 15.26 -33.11 -52.61
N LYS A 136 15.34 -32.10 -53.51
CA LYS A 136 16.37 -31.05 -53.49
C LYS A 136 15.82 -29.82 -52.74
N PRO A 137 16.65 -29.02 -52.04
CA PRO A 137 16.20 -28.03 -51.05
C PRO A 137 15.25 -26.93 -51.57
N LYS A 138 15.20 -26.66 -52.88
CA LYS A 138 14.24 -25.70 -53.46
C LYS A 138 12.82 -26.27 -53.61
N ALA A 139 12.67 -27.59 -53.82
CA ALA A 139 11.37 -28.26 -53.83
C ALA A 139 10.91 -28.60 -52.41
N GLU A 140 11.86 -28.97 -51.54
CA GLU A 140 11.69 -29.22 -50.10
C GLU A 140 10.89 -28.10 -49.41
N ALA A 141 11.30 -26.84 -49.60
CA ALA A 141 10.62 -25.69 -49.00
C ALA A 141 9.16 -25.51 -49.48
N MET A 142 8.86 -25.75 -50.75
CA MET A 142 7.52 -25.57 -51.32
C MET A 142 6.54 -26.61 -50.79
N LEU A 143 6.93 -27.89 -50.82
CA LEU A 143 6.15 -29.00 -50.25
C LEU A 143 5.97 -28.83 -48.73
N THR A 144 6.99 -28.34 -48.03
CA THR A 144 6.93 -28.04 -46.59
C THR A 144 5.82 -27.03 -46.27
N PHE A 145 5.79 -25.87 -46.95
CA PHE A 145 4.74 -24.87 -46.72
C PHE A 145 3.34 -25.40 -47.08
N GLN A 146 3.22 -26.17 -48.17
CA GLN A 146 1.95 -26.78 -48.58
C GLN A 146 1.44 -27.82 -47.57
N MET A 147 2.32 -28.67 -47.03
CA MET A 147 1.94 -29.69 -46.04
C MET A 147 1.49 -29.05 -44.72
N VAL A 148 2.18 -28.00 -44.26
CA VAL A 148 1.79 -27.22 -43.07
C VAL A 148 0.48 -26.48 -43.28
N TYR A 149 0.26 -25.91 -44.48
CA TYR A 149 -1.03 -25.30 -44.85
C TYR A 149 -2.16 -26.34 -44.85
N LEU A 150 -1.94 -27.51 -45.46
CA LEU A 150 -2.92 -28.59 -45.52
C LEU A 150 -3.29 -29.08 -44.11
N ALA A 151 -2.31 -29.34 -43.23
CA ALA A 151 -2.56 -29.76 -41.85
C ALA A 151 -3.38 -28.74 -41.05
N LYS A 152 -3.21 -27.43 -41.32
CA LYS A 152 -3.96 -26.36 -40.67
C LYS A 152 -5.39 -26.19 -41.20
N VAL A 153 -5.64 -26.47 -42.48
CA VAL A 153 -6.96 -26.27 -43.13
C VAL A 153 -7.79 -27.56 -43.13
N ARG A 154 -7.17 -28.73 -43.31
CA ARG A 154 -7.78 -30.05 -43.41
C ARG A 154 -7.02 -31.08 -42.54
N PRO A 155 -7.10 -30.97 -41.20
CA PRO A 155 -6.41 -31.88 -40.28
C PRO A 155 -6.85 -33.34 -40.43
N THR A 156 -8.10 -33.59 -40.82
CA THR A 156 -8.71 -34.92 -40.93
C THR A 156 -8.00 -35.85 -41.91
N TYR A 157 -7.38 -35.33 -42.99
CA TYR A 157 -6.67 -36.14 -43.98
C TYR A 157 -5.38 -36.78 -43.42
N PHE A 158 -4.94 -36.37 -42.23
CA PHE A 158 -3.78 -36.93 -41.54
C PHE A 158 -4.13 -38.00 -40.50
N PHE A 159 -5.41 -38.29 -40.26
CA PHE A 159 -5.86 -39.24 -39.24
C PHE A 159 -5.87 -40.71 -39.69
N THR A 160 -5.61 -40.97 -40.97
CA THR A 160 -5.55 -42.31 -41.57
C THR A 160 -4.21 -43.00 -41.24
N GLU A 161 -4.18 -44.34 -41.20
CA GLU A 161 -3.01 -45.10 -40.73
C GLU A 161 -1.76 -44.85 -41.59
N TYR A 162 -1.90 -44.79 -42.92
CA TYR A 162 -0.77 -44.57 -43.82
C TYR A 162 -0.30 -43.11 -43.79
N SER A 163 -1.19 -42.11 -43.77
CA SER A 163 -0.80 -40.70 -43.56
C SER A 163 -0.05 -40.48 -42.24
N THR A 164 -0.56 -41.05 -41.14
CA THR A 164 0.05 -40.88 -39.80
C THR A 164 1.44 -41.49 -39.75
N GLU A 165 1.61 -42.74 -40.24
CA GLU A 165 2.90 -43.44 -40.23
C GLU A 165 3.88 -42.87 -41.26
N ALA A 166 3.39 -42.36 -42.41
CA ALA A 166 4.20 -41.66 -43.40
C ALA A 166 4.85 -40.41 -42.81
N VAL A 167 4.07 -39.50 -42.22
CA VAL A 167 4.61 -38.29 -41.57
C VAL A 167 5.50 -38.67 -40.38
N SER A 168 5.12 -39.67 -39.59
CA SER A 168 5.95 -40.24 -38.51
C SER A 168 7.31 -40.76 -39.01
N CYS A 169 7.37 -41.29 -40.22
CA CYS A 169 8.62 -41.77 -40.84
C CYS A 169 9.64 -40.64 -41.08
N LEU A 170 9.20 -39.39 -41.23
CA LEU A 170 10.09 -38.23 -41.36
C LEU A 170 10.92 -37.99 -40.09
N LEU A 171 10.33 -38.25 -38.90
CA LEU A 171 10.99 -38.06 -37.60
C LEU A 171 12.08 -39.11 -37.34
N ARG A 172 12.01 -40.30 -37.98
CA ARG A 172 12.98 -41.39 -37.83
C ARG A 172 14.23 -41.13 -38.68
N HIS A 173 15.14 -40.29 -38.19
CA HIS A 173 16.35 -39.86 -38.90
C HIS A 173 17.25 -41.04 -39.36
N LYS A 174 17.23 -41.31 -40.68
CA LYS A 174 18.08 -42.31 -41.35
C LYS A 174 19.19 -41.67 -42.23
N GLY A 175 19.72 -40.51 -41.82
CA GLY A 175 20.93 -39.91 -42.40
C GLY A 175 20.80 -39.27 -43.78
N ARG A 176 19.58 -39.06 -44.29
CA ARG A 176 19.30 -38.28 -45.53
C ARG A 176 18.26 -37.17 -45.35
N THR A 177 17.34 -37.32 -44.39
CA THR A 177 16.32 -36.32 -44.07
C THR A 177 16.96 -35.04 -43.52
N SER A 178 16.55 -33.86 -44.01
CA SER A 178 17.00 -32.59 -43.44
C SER A 178 16.37 -32.36 -42.05
N ILE A 179 17.03 -31.58 -41.20
CA ILE A 179 16.48 -31.17 -39.90
C ILE A 179 15.19 -30.36 -40.08
N GLN A 180 15.08 -29.56 -41.16
CA GLN A 180 13.88 -28.78 -41.43
C GLN A 180 12.70 -29.68 -41.80
N VAL A 181 12.92 -30.78 -42.53
CA VAL A 181 11.86 -31.78 -42.81
C VAL A 181 11.45 -32.53 -41.53
N ILE A 182 12.36 -32.79 -40.59
CA ILE A 182 12.01 -33.37 -39.29
C ILE A 182 11.13 -32.41 -38.47
N VAL A 183 11.52 -31.14 -38.35
CA VAL A 183 10.74 -30.10 -37.66
C VAL A 183 9.38 -29.87 -38.35
N THR A 184 9.35 -29.93 -39.68
CA THR A 184 8.10 -29.88 -40.47
C THR A 184 7.18 -31.04 -40.14
N GLY A 185 7.68 -32.27 -40.08
CA GLY A 185 6.90 -33.45 -39.69
C GLY A 185 6.31 -33.32 -38.28
N VAL A 186 7.11 -32.86 -37.31
CA VAL A 186 6.63 -32.58 -35.94
C VAL A 186 5.51 -31.53 -35.94
N ASN A 187 5.66 -30.43 -36.69
CA ASN A 187 4.68 -29.36 -36.74
C ASN A 187 3.39 -29.77 -37.49
N VAL A 188 3.50 -30.61 -38.53
CA VAL A 188 2.35 -31.19 -39.24
C VAL A 188 1.53 -32.09 -38.31
N LEU A 189 2.18 -32.99 -37.55
CA LEU A 189 1.49 -33.83 -36.56
C LEU A 189 0.87 -32.99 -35.43
N MET A 190 1.58 -31.99 -34.92
CA MET A 190 1.06 -31.08 -33.89
C MET A 190 -0.17 -30.31 -34.36
N LEU A 191 -0.17 -29.78 -35.59
CA LEU A 191 -1.30 -29.03 -36.16
C LEU A 191 -2.50 -29.93 -36.47
N ALA A 192 -2.27 -31.10 -37.06
CA ALA A 192 -3.32 -32.05 -37.38
C ALA A 192 -4.06 -32.53 -36.11
N TYR A 193 -3.30 -32.93 -35.10
CA TYR A 193 -3.84 -33.49 -33.85
C TYR A 193 -4.06 -32.43 -32.74
N GLU A 194 -3.97 -31.13 -33.06
CA GLU A 194 -4.11 -30.02 -32.09
C GLU A 194 -5.42 -30.13 -31.28
N LYS A 195 -6.52 -30.43 -31.98
CA LYS A 195 -7.88 -30.52 -31.44
C LYS A 195 -8.25 -31.91 -30.92
N GLU A 196 -7.48 -32.94 -31.27
CA GLU A 196 -7.82 -34.32 -30.94
C GLU A 196 -7.49 -34.68 -29.48
N LYS A 197 -8.48 -35.25 -28.79
CA LYS A 197 -8.35 -35.55 -27.34
C LYS A 197 -7.41 -36.72 -27.05
N ILE A 198 -7.34 -37.68 -27.96
CA ILE A 198 -6.55 -38.89 -27.83
C ILE A 198 -5.54 -38.94 -28.99
N TRP A 199 -4.26 -39.16 -28.68
CA TRP A 199 -3.16 -39.24 -29.64
C TRP A 199 -2.67 -40.68 -29.81
N PRO A 200 -2.19 -41.08 -31.02
CA PRO A 200 -1.65 -42.42 -31.25
C PRO A 200 -0.43 -42.77 -30.38
N GLU A 201 -0.38 -44.01 -29.86
CA GLU A 201 0.78 -44.51 -29.08
C GLU A 201 2.11 -44.47 -29.85
N SER A 202 2.06 -44.46 -31.19
CA SER A 202 3.22 -44.33 -32.05
C SER A 202 3.99 -43.03 -31.81
N PHE A 203 3.34 -41.95 -31.37
CA PHE A 203 4.02 -40.70 -31.01
C PHE A 203 4.89 -40.87 -29.75
N VAL A 204 4.45 -41.69 -28.79
CA VAL A 204 5.27 -42.05 -27.62
C VAL A 204 6.45 -42.93 -28.04
N LYS A 205 6.25 -43.89 -28.96
CA LYS A 205 7.35 -44.70 -29.55
C LYS A 205 8.42 -43.79 -30.21
N LEU A 206 8.01 -42.83 -31.04
CA LEU A 206 8.93 -41.87 -31.69
C LEU A 206 9.69 -41.00 -30.67
N TYR A 207 9.02 -40.53 -29.62
CA TYR A 207 9.66 -39.76 -28.55
C TYR A 207 10.70 -40.60 -27.80
N ILE A 208 10.41 -41.86 -27.48
CA ILE A 208 11.36 -42.78 -26.83
C ILE A 208 12.56 -43.05 -27.75
N GLU A 209 12.32 -43.26 -29.05
CA GLU A 209 13.36 -43.51 -30.06
C GLU A 209 14.35 -42.34 -30.18
N ASP A 210 13.90 -41.07 -30.20
CA ASP A 210 14.82 -39.91 -30.23
C ASP A 210 15.42 -39.60 -28.86
N SER A 211 14.65 -39.74 -27.77
CA SER A 211 15.05 -39.36 -26.40
C SER A 211 16.25 -40.11 -25.85
N ILE A 212 16.40 -41.39 -26.22
CA ILE A 212 17.47 -42.28 -25.74
C ILE A 212 18.73 -42.17 -26.63
N ASN A 213 18.54 -41.88 -27.93
CA ASN A 213 19.59 -41.72 -28.92
C ASN A 213 20.08 -40.26 -28.97
N ASP A 214 20.17 -39.64 -30.15
CA ASP A 214 20.86 -38.35 -30.35
C ASP A 214 20.02 -37.09 -30.01
N ARG A 215 18.73 -37.22 -29.66
CA ARG A 215 17.81 -36.12 -29.31
C ARG A 215 17.73 -35.02 -30.38
N ILE A 216 17.57 -35.44 -31.63
CA ILE A 216 17.62 -34.61 -32.84
C ILE A 216 16.48 -33.58 -32.90
N TRP A 217 15.30 -33.94 -32.37
CA TRP A 217 14.11 -33.09 -32.37
C TRP A 217 13.49 -32.88 -30.98
N VAL A 218 13.67 -33.80 -30.04
CA VAL A 218 13.08 -33.69 -28.68
C VAL A 218 13.60 -32.47 -27.91
N ASP A 219 14.87 -32.09 -28.08
CA ASP A 219 15.46 -30.92 -27.39
C ASP A 219 15.26 -29.59 -28.16
N ARG A 220 14.50 -29.57 -29.28
CA ARG A 220 14.30 -28.36 -30.11
C ARG A 220 13.19 -27.45 -29.60
N THR A 221 13.46 -26.15 -29.66
CA THR A 221 12.51 -25.06 -29.35
C THR A 221 11.22 -25.15 -30.16
N GLU A 222 11.35 -25.43 -31.44
CA GLU A 222 10.30 -25.55 -32.45
C GLU A 222 9.35 -26.73 -32.12
N CYS A 223 9.91 -27.83 -31.60
CA CYS A 223 9.19 -29.07 -31.31
C CYS A 223 8.51 -29.08 -29.93
N LYS A 224 8.77 -28.09 -29.06
CA LYS A 224 8.27 -28.02 -27.68
C LYS A 224 6.77 -28.30 -27.51
N PRO A 225 5.84 -27.83 -28.37
CA PRO A 225 4.40 -28.07 -28.18
C PRO A 225 4.04 -29.56 -28.28
N PHE A 226 4.60 -30.25 -29.28
CA PHE A 226 4.40 -31.68 -29.52
C PHE A 226 5.05 -32.51 -28.39
N VAL A 227 6.30 -32.18 -28.04
CA VAL A 227 7.05 -32.83 -26.96
C VAL A 227 6.33 -32.71 -25.62
N LYS A 228 5.82 -31.52 -25.26
CA LYS A 228 5.07 -31.31 -24.01
C LYS A 228 3.79 -32.15 -23.96
N ASN A 229 3.03 -32.22 -25.06
CA ASN A 229 1.82 -33.06 -25.13
C ASN A 229 2.16 -34.55 -25.01
N ILE A 230 3.26 -35.04 -25.62
CA ILE A 230 3.73 -36.43 -25.46
C ILE A 230 4.14 -36.75 -24.02
N ILE A 231 4.89 -35.87 -23.35
CA ILE A 231 5.39 -36.13 -21.98
C ILE A 231 4.24 -36.30 -20.96
N THR A 232 3.03 -35.81 -21.25
CA THR A 232 1.84 -36.08 -20.41
C THR A 232 1.55 -37.58 -20.23
N ALA A 233 1.96 -38.41 -21.19
CA ALA A 233 1.82 -39.87 -21.15
C ALA A 233 2.52 -40.55 -19.95
N PHE A 234 3.51 -39.90 -19.32
CA PHE A 234 4.27 -40.48 -18.21
C PHE A 234 3.80 -40.03 -16.82
N GLY A 235 2.85 -39.09 -16.74
CA GLY A 235 2.36 -38.54 -15.46
C GLY A 235 3.39 -37.76 -14.62
N THR A 236 4.59 -37.52 -15.14
CA THR A 236 5.74 -37.00 -14.39
C THR A 236 5.53 -35.56 -13.89
N ARG A 237 5.47 -35.39 -12.57
CA ARG A 237 5.51 -34.10 -11.88
C ARG A 237 6.89 -33.46 -12.07
N SER A 238 6.92 -32.15 -12.34
CA SER A 238 8.16 -31.38 -12.44
C SER A 238 8.66 -30.97 -11.05
N PRO A 239 9.96 -31.10 -10.72
CA PRO A 239 10.51 -30.63 -9.45
C PRO A 239 10.34 -29.12 -9.23
N SER A 240 10.30 -28.70 -7.97
CA SER A 240 10.21 -27.31 -7.55
C SER A 240 11.38 -26.48 -8.11
N ARG A 241 11.11 -25.23 -8.48
CA ARG A 241 12.14 -24.26 -8.95
C ARG A 241 13.11 -23.82 -7.83
N SER A 242 13.10 -24.47 -6.66
CA SER A 242 13.84 -24.05 -5.46
C SER A 242 15.25 -24.66 -5.31
N ALA A 243 15.67 -25.52 -6.26
CA ALA A 243 17.01 -26.10 -6.27
C ALA A 243 18.11 -25.06 -6.62
N PRO A 244 19.29 -25.10 -5.97
CA PRO A 244 20.38 -24.19 -6.27
C PRO A 244 20.95 -24.44 -7.67
N GLN A 245 20.99 -23.39 -8.51
CA GLN A 245 21.69 -23.42 -9.79
C GLN A 245 23.19 -23.65 -9.56
N MET A 246 23.79 -24.60 -10.27
CA MET A 246 25.25 -24.71 -10.33
C MET A 246 25.80 -23.59 -11.21
N ASP A 247 26.88 -22.95 -10.77
CA ASP A 247 27.56 -21.88 -11.52
C ASP A 247 27.88 -22.31 -12.96
N SER A 248 27.63 -21.42 -13.91
CA SER A 248 27.77 -21.67 -15.36
C SER A 248 29.24 -21.71 -15.86
N THR A 249 30.16 -22.19 -15.03
CA THR A 249 31.62 -22.08 -15.21
C THR A 249 32.27 -23.30 -15.87
N LEU A 250 31.53 -24.37 -16.16
CA LEU A 250 32.02 -25.60 -16.81
C LEU A 250 31.63 -25.72 -18.29
N SER A 251 31.72 -24.61 -19.02
CA SER A 251 31.54 -24.56 -20.47
C SER A 251 32.80 -25.02 -21.20
N ILE A 252 32.82 -26.27 -21.67
CA ILE A 252 33.86 -26.76 -22.58
C ILE A 252 33.61 -26.13 -23.97
N PRO A 253 34.59 -25.44 -24.58
CA PRO A 253 34.38 -24.74 -25.84
C PRO A 253 34.12 -25.71 -26.99
N ARG A 254 33.05 -25.47 -27.75
CA ARG A 254 32.76 -26.18 -28.99
C ARG A 254 33.46 -25.45 -30.14
N ILE A 255 34.31 -26.16 -30.89
CA ILE A 255 35.05 -25.58 -32.01
C ILE A 255 34.11 -25.49 -33.22
N GLU A 256 33.86 -24.29 -33.72
CA GLU A 256 33.19 -24.07 -35.01
C GLU A 256 34.22 -23.90 -36.12
N ALA A 257 34.09 -24.69 -37.20
CA ALA A 257 35.02 -24.71 -38.32
C ALA A 257 34.55 -23.81 -39.48
N SER A 258 34.98 -22.54 -39.44
CA SER A 258 35.27 -21.62 -40.55
C SER A 258 34.72 -21.93 -41.97
N GLY A 259 33.98 -20.99 -42.57
CA GLY A 259 33.60 -21.00 -43.99
C GLY A 259 33.04 -19.67 -44.51
N SER A 260 33.91 -18.68 -44.73
CA SER A 260 33.59 -17.32 -45.26
C SER A 260 33.81 -17.25 -46.80
N PRO A 261 33.55 -16.14 -47.56
CA PRO A 261 33.01 -14.82 -47.16
C PRO A 261 32.01 -14.14 -48.16
N ASN A 262 31.63 -12.89 -47.81
CA ASN A 262 31.35 -11.74 -48.71
C ASN A 262 29.93 -11.51 -49.33
N PRO A 263 29.57 -10.23 -49.65
CA PRO A 263 28.31 -9.68 -49.13
C PRO A 263 27.45 -8.83 -50.10
N ALA A 264 26.22 -8.51 -49.67
CA ALA A 264 25.46 -7.32 -50.09
C ALA A 264 24.50 -6.91 -48.97
N ASN A 265 24.41 -5.61 -48.67
CA ASN A 265 23.67 -5.11 -47.50
C ASN A 265 22.14 -5.12 -47.70
N PHE A 266 21.42 -5.32 -46.60
CA PHE A 266 20.47 -4.32 -46.12
C PHE A 266 20.41 -4.38 -44.59
N ASP A 267 20.95 -3.36 -43.91
CA ASP A 267 20.96 -3.27 -42.45
C ASP A 267 19.58 -2.90 -41.92
N ILE A 268 19.01 -3.75 -41.07
CA ILE A 268 18.00 -3.37 -40.06
C ILE A 268 18.62 -3.76 -38.72
N LYS A 269 18.76 -2.80 -37.80
CA LYS A 269 19.49 -2.97 -36.55
C LYS A 269 18.70 -3.80 -35.53
N ASP A 270 19.43 -4.57 -34.72
CA ASP A 270 18.90 -5.31 -33.58
C ASP A 270 18.33 -4.40 -32.49
N GLU A 271 17.00 -4.40 -32.32
CA GLU A 271 16.32 -4.02 -31.07
C GLU A 271 15.10 -4.92 -30.82
N THR A 272 15.31 -6.22 -30.56
CA THR A 272 14.27 -7.10 -29.96
C THR A 272 14.82 -8.40 -29.35
N SER A 273 15.62 -8.29 -28.28
CA SER A 273 15.98 -9.42 -27.40
C SER A 273 15.17 -9.44 -26.09
N ALA A 274 13.93 -8.92 -26.15
CA ALA A 274 12.96 -8.92 -25.06
C ALA A 274 11.73 -9.78 -25.41
N SER A 275 11.29 -10.60 -24.45
CA SER A 275 10.01 -11.34 -24.43
C SER A 275 9.54 -12.02 -25.73
N VAL A 276 9.98 -13.27 -25.94
CA VAL A 276 9.28 -14.25 -26.80
C VAL A 276 8.97 -15.52 -26.01
N ASP A 277 8.24 -15.35 -24.90
CA ASP A 277 7.66 -16.43 -24.08
C ASP A 277 6.20 -16.07 -23.72
N SER A 278 5.40 -15.76 -24.76
CA SER A 278 3.94 -15.63 -24.65
C SER A 278 3.25 -16.10 -25.94
N TYR A 279 3.09 -17.42 -26.01
CA TYR A 279 2.02 -18.08 -26.75
C TYR A 279 1.44 -19.12 -25.80
N ASP A 280 0.11 -19.13 -25.60
CA ASP A 280 -0.54 -20.12 -24.75
C ASP A 280 -0.49 -21.51 -25.41
N LEU A 281 0.60 -22.23 -25.13
CA LEU A 281 0.83 -23.56 -25.66
C LEU A 281 -0.13 -24.56 -24.97
N ALA A 282 -1.21 -24.89 -25.67
CA ALA A 282 -2.23 -25.82 -25.21
C ALA A 282 -1.66 -27.24 -25.02
N VAL A 283 -1.41 -27.60 -23.76
CA VAL A 283 -0.96 -28.93 -23.32
C VAL A 283 -2.11 -29.61 -22.59
N PHE A 284 -2.52 -30.77 -23.10
CA PHE A 284 -3.59 -31.59 -22.52
C PHE A 284 -3.08 -33.03 -22.32
N PRO A 285 -3.66 -33.82 -21.42
CA PRO A 285 -3.34 -35.25 -21.27
C PRO A 285 -3.89 -36.06 -22.47
N ARG A 286 -3.07 -36.24 -23.51
CA ARG A 286 -3.51 -36.83 -24.80
C ARG A 286 -3.59 -38.37 -24.83
N PHE A 287 -3.29 -39.07 -23.73
CA PHE A 287 -3.08 -40.54 -23.72
C PHE A 287 -3.95 -41.28 -22.70
N GLN A 288 -5.07 -40.68 -22.29
CA GLN A 288 -6.01 -41.27 -21.34
C GLN A 288 -6.48 -42.66 -21.81
N GLY A 289 -6.34 -43.67 -20.94
CA GLY A 289 -6.71 -45.06 -21.25
C GLY A 289 -5.67 -45.87 -22.02
N LEU A 290 -4.49 -45.32 -22.34
CA LEU A 290 -3.35 -46.05 -22.91
C LEU A 290 -2.22 -46.32 -21.90
N GLU A 291 -2.46 -45.97 -20.63
CA GLU A 291 -1.47 -45.95 -19.53
C GLU A 291 -0.74 -47.30 -19.34
N ASP A 292 -1.46 -48.42 -19.22
CA ASP A 292 -0.88 -49.77 -19.09
C ASP A 292 0.04 -50.15 -20.26
N VAL A 293 -0.34 -49.74 -21.48
CA VAL A 293 0.37 -50.10 -22.72
C VAL A 293 1.66 -49.28 -22.82
N ILE A 294 1.58 -47.99 -22.46
CA ILE A 294 2.70 -47.06 -22.41
C ILE A 294 3.68 -47.44 -21.30
N GLU A 295 3.20 -47.75 -20.09
CA GLU A 295 4.07 -48.23 -19.00
C GLU A 295 4.80 -49.51 -19.40
N LYS A 296 4.09 -50.52 -19.94
CA LYS A 296 4.70 -51.74 -20.44
C LYS A 296 5.78 -51.46 -21.50
N ARG A 297 5.51 -50.57 -22.46
CA ARG A 297 6.46 -50.19 -23.51
C ARG A 297 7.70 -49.49 -22.96
N VAL A 298 7.53 -48.62 -21.97
CA VAL A 298 8.63 -47.94 -21.25
C VAL A 298 9.46 -48.97 -20.47
N ILE A 299 8.82 -49.92 -19.78
CA ILE A 299 9.49 -51.00 -19.06
C ILE A 299 10.31 -51.89 -19.99
N ASP A 300 9.75 -52.34 -21.12
CA ASP A 300 10.47 -53.14 -22.13
C ASP A 300 11.78 -52.47 -22.55
N VAL A 301 11.70 -51.18 -22.93
CA VAL A 301 12.85 -50.40 -23.43
C VAL A 301 13.87 -50.15 -22.31
N ILE A 302 13.43 -49.86 -21.09
CA ILE A 302 14.33 -49.69 -19.94
C ILE A 302 15.05 -51.00 -19.64
N GLN A 303 14.37 -52.15 -19.65
CA GLN A 303 15.01 -53.45 -19.45
C GLN A 303 16.04 -53.75 -20.55
N GLU A 304 15.71 -53.49 -21.82
CA GLU A 304 16.64 -53.68 -22.94
C GLU A 304 17.91 -52.80 -22.81
N GLN A 305 17.77 -51.53 -22.40
CA GLN A 305 18.93 -50.65 -22.21
C GLN A 305 19.72 -51.02 -20.95
N LEU A 306 19.06 -51.41 -19.85
CA LEU A 306 19.71 -51.81 -18.59
C LEU A 306 20.35 -53.21 -18.64
N SER A 307 20.02 -54.04 -19.64
CA SER A 307 20.69 -55.33 -19.92
C SER A 307 21.97 -55.19 -20.75
N LYS A 308 22.18 -54.05 -21.41
CA LYS A 308 23.43 -53.75 -22.13
C LYS A 308 24.56 -53.43 -21.14
N ARG A 309 25.81 -53.49 -21.60
CA ARG A 309 27.00 -53.28 -20.73
C ARG A 309 26.93 -51.91 -20.05
N GLN A 310 27.38 -51.83 -18.78
CA GLN A 310 27.26 -50.61 -17.97
C GLN A 310 27.86 -49.35 -18.63
N ASP A 311 28.94 -49.49 -19.41
CA ASP A 311 29.57 -48.38 -20.16
C ASP A 311 28.72 -47.79 -21.30
N SER A 312 27.59 -48.44 -21.66
CA SER A 312 26.70 -48.00 -22.76
C SER A 312 25.57 -47.05 -22.33
N ILE A 313 25.43 -46.77 -21.02
CA ILE A 313 24.41 -45.84 -20.51
C ILE A 313 24.76 -44.40 -20.90
N SER A 314 23.91 -43.78 -21.74
CA SER A 314 24.07 -42.40 -22.20
C SER A 314 23.47 -41.38 -21.22
N LYS A 315 23.91 -40.12 -21.28
CA LYS A 315 23.24 -38.99 -20.61
C LYS A 315 21.76 -38.88 -21.04
N ASN A 316 21.50 -39.19 -22.31
CA ASN A 316 20.19 -39.03 -22.94
C ASN A 316 19.19 -40.08 -22.42
N PHE A 317 19.66 -41.31 -22.13
CA PHE A 317 18.88 -42.31 -21.41
C PHE A 317 18.53 -41.85 -19.98
N LEU A 318 19.46 -41.23 -19.23
CA LEU A 318 19.15 -40.70 -17.90
C LEU A 318 18.14 -39.54 -17.94
N LYS A 319 18.23 -38.66 -18.95
CA LYS A 319 17.19 -37.64 -19.22
C LYS A 319 15.83 -38.25 -19.58
N PHE A 320 15.82 -39.36 -20.33
CA PHE A 320 14.59 -40.09 -20.63
C PHE A 320 13.96 -40.68 -19.36
N LEU A 321 14.76 -41.34 -18.50
CA LEU A 321 14.30 -41.80 -17.18
C LEU A 321 13.75 -40.63 -16.35
N ALA A 322 14.40 -39.47 -16.36
CA ALA A 322 13.93 -38.28 -15.64
C ALA A 322 12.54 -37.86 -16.15
N ALA A 323 12.36 -37.73 -17.47
CA ALA A 323 11.06 -37.40 -18.07
C ALA A 323 9.97 -38.48 -17.83
N ALA A 324 10.35 -39.73 -17.58
CA ALA A 324 9.44 -40.85 -17.30
C ALA A 324 9.25 -41.17 -15.80
N SER A 325 9.75 -40.33 -14.89
CA SER A 325 9.77 -40.61 -13.43
C SER A 325 8.38 -40.69 -12.77
N GLY A 326 7.30 -40.27 -13.42
CA GLY A 326 5.92 -40.49 -12.93
C GLY A 326 5.53 -41.98 -12.89
N ILE A 327 6.10 -42.80 -13.77
CA ILE A 327 5.89 -44.25 -13.81
C ILE A 327 6.68 -44.92 -12.67
N GLN A 328 6.00 -45.71 -11.83
CA GLN A 328 6.59 -46.28 -10.61
C GLN A 328 7.77 -47.21 -10.90
N HIS A 329 7.66 -48.10 -11.90
CA HIS A 329 8.74 -49.01 -12.28
C HIS A 329 10.02 -48.27 -12.72
N VAL A 330 9.90 -47.07 -13.30
CA VAL A 330 11.04 -46.24 -13.70
C VAL A 330 11.84 -45.78 -12.47
N ARG A 331 11.15 -45.28 -11.44
CA ARG A 331 11.77 -44.91 -10.16
C ARG A 331 12.45 -46.09 -9.49
N PHE A 332 11.78 -47.26 -9.50
CA PHE A 332 12.33 -48.50 -8.96
C PHE A 332 13.67 -48.90 -9.62
N PHE A 333 13.69 -49.09 -10.95
CA PHE A 333 14.90 -49.49 -11.68
C PHE A 333 16.02 -48.44 -11.60
N ALA A 334 15.67 -47.15 -11.56
CA ALA A 334 16.66 -46.09 -11.38
C ALA A 334 17.29 -46.10 -9.98
N SER A 335 16.49 -46.29 -8.92
CA SER A 335 16.96 -46.26 -7.53
C SER A 335 18.08 -47.28 -7.25
N GLN A 336 17.99 -48.47 -7.86
CA GLN A 336 18.97 -49.55 -7.70
C GLN A 336 20.35 -49.24 -8.30
N ARG A 337 20.45 -48.26 -9.22
CA ARG A 337 21.69 -47.92 -9.94
C ARG A 337 22.14 -46.47 -9.72
N LEU A 338 21.34 -45.65 -9.04
CA LEU A 338 21.54 -44.22 -8.88
C LEU A 338 22.89 -43.85 -8.22
N GLU A 339 23.35 -44.60 -7.21
CA GLU A 339 24.67 -44.35 -6.58
C GLU A 339 25.81 -44.41 -7.62
N MET A 340 25.79 -45.42 -8.50
CA MET A 340 26.82 -45.58 -9.55
C MET A 340 26.78 -44.44 -10.57
N TRP A 341 25.59 -43.93 -10.89
CA TRP A 341 25.42 -42.82 -11.85
C TRP A 341 25.77 -41.46 -11.24
N LEU A 342 25.55 -41.24 -9.93
CA LEU A 342 25.99 -40.04 -9.21
C LEU A 342 27.52 -40.01 -9.02
N MET A 343 28.16 -41.16 -8.82
CA MET A 343 29.62 -41.26 -8.69
C MET A 343 30.37 -41.13 -10.02
N ASN A 344 29.68 -41.18 -11.17
CA ASN A 344 30.28 -41.03 -12.49
C ASN A 344 30.24 -39.56 -12.96
N PRO A 345 31.37 -38.83 -13.04
CA PRO A 345 31.39 -37.41 -13.39
C PRO A 345 30.94 -37.13 -14.84
N LYS A 346 30.93 -38.13 -15.74
CA LYS A 346 30.36 -37.97 -17.09
C LYS A 346 28.83 -37.97 -17.09
N LEU A 347 28.19 -38.59 -16.10
CA LEU A 347 26.73 -38.73 -16.00
C LEU A 347 26.11 -37.76 -14.98
N LEU A 348 26.86 -37.39 -13.94
CA LEU A 348 26.45 -36.58 -12.78
C LEU A 348 25.38 -35.49 -13.05
N PRO A 349 25.45 -34.62 -14.08
CA PRO A 349 24.40 -33.63 -14.34
C PRO A 349 23.04 -34.24 -14.66
N ALA A 350 22.99 -35.28 -15.50
CA ALA A 350 21.76 -36.00 -15.82
C ALA A 350 21.34 -36.95 -14.69
N SER A 351 22.29 -37.46 -13.90
CA SER A 351 22.01 -38.21 -12.67
C SER A 351 21.34 -37.34 -11.60
N HIS A 352 21.66 -36.04 -11.53
CA HIS A 352 21.03 -35.06 -10.64
C HIS A 352 19.60 -34.72 -11.10
N GLU A 353 19.42 -34.43 -12.40
CA GLU A 353 18.11 -34.21 -13.03
C GLU A 353 17.15 -35.39 -12.78
N LEU A 354 17.65 -36.62 -12.95
CA LEU A 354 16.94 -37.85 -12.62
C LEU A 354 16.61 -37.98 -11.13
N PHE A 355 17.56 -37.70 -10.23
CA PHE A 355 17.33 -37.84 -8.78
C PHE A 355 16.25 -36.88 -8.25
N LEU A 356 16.30 -35.60 -8.66
CA LEU A 356 15.25 -34.62 -8.35
C LEU A 356 13.88 -35.09 -8.87
N SER A 357 13.82 -35.53 -10.13
CA SER A 357 12.57 -35.97 -10.75
C SER A 357 12.00 -37.24 -10.12
N MET A 358 12.84 -38.21 -9.76
CA MET A 358 12.41 -39.39 -9.00
C MET A 358 11.76 -38.99 -7.67
N CYS A 359 12.41 -38.14 -6.88
CA CYS A 359 11.91 -37.73 -5.56
C CYS A 359 10.58 -36.97 -5.65
N ALA A 360 10.45 -36.03 -6.61
CA ALA A 360 9.21 -35.29 -6.88
C ALA A 360 8.01 -36.18 -7.24
N ASN A 361 8.24 -37.45 -7.59
CA ASN A 361 7.24 -38.40 -8.05
C ASN A 361 7.03 -39.60 -7.11
N CYS A 362 7.80 -39.75 -6.02
CA CYS A 362 7.64 -40.80 -5.00
C CYS A 362 6.42 -40.54 -4.10
N THR A 363 5.24 -40.69 -4.70
CA THR A 363 3.94 -40.22 -4.19
C THR A 363 3.00 -41.36 -3.83
N THR A 364 3.48 -42.61 -3.87
CA THR A 364 2.67 -43.80 -3.60
C THR A 364 3.22 -44.59 -2.42
N ALA A 365 2.35 -45.28 -1.68
CA ALA A 365 2.75 -46.20 -0.61
C ALA A 365 3.62 -47.39 -1.11
N MET A 366 3.74 -47.58 -2.43
CA MET A 366 4.59 -48.61 -3.04
C MET A 366 5.99 -48.09 -3.42
N ASP A 367 6.28 -46.80 -3.21
CA ASP A 367 7.62 -46.21 -3.37
C ASP A 367 8.56 -46.50 -2.18
N THR A 368 8.11 -47.25 -1.16
CA THR A 368 8.88 -47.54 0.07
C THR A 368 10.26 -48.14 -0.19
N GLU A 369 10.43 -48.98 -1.22
CA GLU A 369 11.76 -49.52 -1.57
C GLU A 369 12.64 -48.48 -2.28
N VAL A 370 12.05 -47.57 -3.07
CA VAL A 370 12.76 -46.44 -3.68
C VAL A 370 13.29 -45.51 -2.58
N VAL A 371 12.44 -45.13 -1.62
CA VAL A 371 12.83 -44.34 -0.44
C VAL A 371 13.92 -45.06 0.35
N ALA A 372 13.77 -46.36 0.60
CA ALA A 372 14.76 -47.16 1.32
C ALA A 372 16.09 -47.32 0.56
N ASN A 373 16.12 -47.18 -0.77
CA ASN A 373 17.36 -47.15 -1.55
C ASN A 373 18.01 -45.76 -1.54
N VAL A 374 17.21 -44.70 -1.67
CA VAL A 374 17.67 -43.30 -1.57
C VAL A 374 18.31 -43.01 -0.22
N LEU A 375 17.71 -43.45 0.89
CA LEU A 375 18.25 -43.24 2.24
C LEU A 375 19.54 -44.05 2.54
N LYS A 376 19.94 -44.99 1.68
CA LYS A 376 21.17 -45.79 1.82
C LYS A 376 22.37 -45.26 1.00
N LEU A 377 22.17 -44.22 0.19
CA LEU A 377 23.19 -43.68 -0.72
C LEU A 377 24.44 -43.17 0.04
N ARG A 378 25.61 -43.70 -0.31
CA ARG A 378 26.88 -43.40 0.41
C ARG A 378 27.60 -42.18 -0.14
N ILE A 379 27.13 -41.00 0.24
CA ILE A 379 27.61 -39.71 -0.29
C ILE A 379 28.98 -39.33 0.30
N LYS A 380 29.96 -39.06 -0.57
CA LYS A 380 31.35 -38.73 -0.18
C LYS A 380 31.90 -37.43 -0.78
N SER A 381 31.10 -36.71 -1.55
CA SER A 381 31.52 -35.49 -2.27
C SER A 381 30.55 -34.35 -2.01
N LYS A 382 31.07 -33.18 -1.63
CA LYS A 382 30.29 -31.97 -1.28
C LYS A 382 29.27 -31.56 -2.37
N ALA A 383 29.59 -31.79 -3.65
CA ALA A 383 28.67 -31.54 -4.76
C ALA A 383 27.45 -32.49 -4.71
N ILE A 384 27.69 -33.79 -4.49
CA ILE A 384 26.63 -34.80 -4.37
C ILE A 384 25.82 -34.58 -3.08
N THR A 385 26.46 -34.08 -2.01
CA THR A 385 25.79 -33.69 -0.76
C THR A 385 24.73 -32.61 -0.97
N SER A 386 25.02 -31.57 -1.76
CA SER A 386 24.04 -30.51 -2.09
C SER A 386 22.88 -31.02 -2.95
N VAL A 387 23.19 -31.91 -3.91
CA VAL A 387 22.21 -32.61 -4.76
C VAL A 387 21.27 -33.47 -3.91
N TYR A 388 21.81 -34.18 -2.91
CA TYR A 388 21.04 -35.03 -2.02
C TYR A 388 20.03 -34.24 -1.18
N PHE A 389 20.39 -33.09 -0.59
CA PHE A 389 19.41 -32.31 0.19
C PHE A 389 18.30 -31.73 -0.66
N SER A 390 18.62 -31.26 -1.88
CA SER A 390 17.61 -30.77 -2.82
C SER A 390 16.63 -31.90 -3.19
N SER A 391 17.15 -33.10 -3.43
CA SER A 391 16.34 -34.28 -3.78
C SER A 391 15.59 -34.86 -2.58
N ILE A 392 16.16 -34.83 -1.37
CA ILE A 392 15.45 -35.25 -0.14
C ILE A 392 14.35 -34.27 0.19
N LYS A 393 14.56 -32.94 0.09
CA LYS A 393 13.50 -31.94 0.29
C LYS A 393 12.30 -32.22 -0.62
N GLU A 394 12.56 -32.40 -1.91
CA GLU A 394 11.55 -32.72 -2.91
C GLU A 394 10.81 -34.05 -2.62
N LEU A 395 11.45 -35.00 -1.92
CA LEU A 395 10.83 -36.25 -1.45
C LEU A 395 9.87 -36.05 -0.26
N ILE A 396 10.12 -35.05 0.59
CA ILE A 396 9.24 -34.67 1.71
C ILE A 396 8.02 -33.90 1.18
N ASP A 397 8.28 -32.94 0.29
CA ASP A 397 7.26 -32.08 -0.30
C ASP A 397 6.32 -32.85 -1.26
N ALA A 398 6.76 -34.01 -1.79
CA ALA A 398 5.94 -34.89 -2.63
C ALA A 398 4.93 -35.75 -1.84
N GLU A 399 5.29 -36.26 -0.67
CA GLU A 399 4.42 -37.08 0.20
C GLU A 399 4.96 -37.07 1.66
N PRO A 400 4.36 -36.29 2.59
CA PRO A 400 4.84 -36.15 3.96
C PRO A 400 4.89 -37.46 4.78
N GLY A 401 4.09 -38.47 4.43
CA GLY A 401 4.11 -39.80 5.03
C GLY A 401 5.47 -40.51 4.91
N ASN A 402 6.23 -40.24 3.85
CA ASN A 402 7.54 -40.85 3.57
C ASN A 402 8.58 -40.62 4.69
N LEU A 403 8.42 -39.58 5.52
CA LEU A 403 9.41 -39.18 6.53
C LEU A 403 8.98 -39.33 7.99
N ARG A 404 7.87 -40.01 8.29
CA ARG A 404 7.41 -40.29 9.68
C ARG A 404 8.42 -41.04 10.57
N LEU A 405 9.55 -41.51 10.00
CA LEU A 405 10.64 -42.19 10.70
C LEU A 405 11.85 -41.30 11.07
N ILE A 406 11.93 -40.04 10.61
CA ILE A 406 13.09 -39.17 10.90
C ILE A 406 12.87 -38.35 12.19
N VAL A 407 13.19 -39.01 13.31
CA VAL A 407 13.63 -38.52 14.63
C VAL A 407 13.20 -37.09 15.04
N LEU A 408 12.40 -37.03 16.12
CA LEU A 408 12.11 -35.81 16.88
C LEU A 408 13.35 -35.30 17.65
N PHE A 409 14.22 -34.56 16.95
CA PHE A 409 15.27 -33.76 17.61
C PHE A 409 14.64 -32.50 18.21
N LEU A 410 14.49 -32.50 19.54
CA LEU A 410 13.90 -31.42 20.35
C LEU A 410 14.91 -30.75 21.30
N ASP A 411 16.08 -31.38 21.49
CA ASP A 411 17.16 -30.93 22.37
C ASP A 411 18.42 -30.53 21.56
N LYS A 412 19.45 -30.04 22.24
CA LYS A 412 20.74 -29.66 21.64
C LYS A 412 21.50 -30.88 21.14
N VAL A 413 22.25 -30.65 20.05
CA VAL A 413 23.17 -31.60 19.39
C VAL A 413 23.95 -32.44 20.39
N ASP A 414 24.58 -31.78 21.36
CA ASP A 414 25.50 -32.38 22.31
C ASP A 414 24.83 -33.45 23.20
N GLN A 415 23.52 -33.32 23.48
CA GLN A 415 22.77 -34.27 24.31
C GLN A 415 22.57 -35.62 23.61
N TYR A 416 22.31 -35.59 22.30
CA TYR A 416 22.15 -36.79 21.47
C TYR A 416 23.52 -37.42 21.14
N CYS A 417 24.58 -36.62 20.99
CA CYS A 417 25.96 -37.09 20.81
C CYS A 417 26.51 -37.97 21.93
N LEU A 418 25.91 -37.93 23.13
CA LEU A 418 26.41 -38.64 24.31
C LEU A 418 25.85 -40.05 24.50
N LYS A 419 24.85 -40.46 23.71
CA LYS A 419 24.07 -41.69 23.96
C LYS A 419 24.22 -42.80 22.92
N ASP A 420 24.74 -42.49 21.74
CA ASP A 420 24.88 -43.47 20.65
C ASP A 420 26.12 -43.20 19.78
N MET A 421 26.52 -44.21 18.98
CA MET A 421 27.61 -44.13 18.00
C MET A 421 27.18 -43.31 16.75
N TRP A 422 26.85 -42.04 16.97
CA TRP A 422 26.23 -41.18 15.98
C TRP A 422 27.18 -40.78 14.84
N THR A 423 26.60 -40.53 13.67
CA THR A 423 27.21 -40.22 12.35
C THR A 423 28.32 -39.16 12.39
N ASN A 424 29.08 -39.01 11.31
CA ASN A 424 30.25 -38.11 11.27
C ASN A 424 29.87 -36.66 11.60
N GLU A 425 30.80 -35.84 12.08
CA GLU A 425 30.51 -34.46 12.53
C GLU A 425 29.83 -33.61 11.43
N THR A 426 30.27 -33.76 10.18
CA THR A 426 29.65 -33.14 9.00
C THR A 426 28.25 -33.66 8.68
N GLU A 427 27.93 -34.90 9.06
CA GLU A 427 26.62 -35.54 8.88
C GLU A 427 25.65 -35.16 10.00
N ARG A 428 26.12 -34.87 11.23
CA ARG A 428 25.28 -34.44 12.35
C ARG A 428 24.61 -33.09 12.06
N THR A 429 25.40 -32.07 11.73
CA THR A 429 24.90 -30.72 11.37
C THR A 429 23.92 -30.77 10.19
N VAL A 430 24.14 -31.71 9.28
CA VAL A 430 23.26 -32.00 8.13
C VAL A 430 21.94 -32.64 8.56
N LEU A 431 21.97 -33.71 9.35
CA LEU A 431 20.76 -34.40 9.82
C LEU A 431 19.90 -33.50 10.69
N LEU A 432 20.53 -32.67 11.53
CA LEU A 432 19.84 -31.69 12.37
C LEU A 432 19.21 -30.56 11.56
N ARG A 433 19.82 -30.16 10.44
CA ARG A 433 19.25 -29.17 9.52
C ARG A 433 18.01 -29.72 8.80
N ILE A 434 18.11 -30.93 8.25
CA ILE A 434 16.95 -31.65 7.68
C ILE A 434 15.85 -31.78 8.75
N ALA A 435 16.23 -32.22 9.94
CA ALA A 435 15.33 -32.42 11.07
C ALA A 435 14.93 -31.14 11.82
N SER A 436 15.28 -29.95 11.32
CA SER A 436 14.63 -28.68 11.70
C SER A 436 13.78 -28.11 10.57
N GLU A 437 14.21 -28.27 9.31
CA GLU A 437 13.53 -27.78 8.10
C GLU A 437 12.25 -28.57 7.71
N ILE A 438 12.09 -29.80 8.22
CA ILE A 438 10.84 -30.60 8.11
C ILE A 438 9.68 -29.94 8.87
N PRO A 439 8.47 -29.83 8.29
CA PRO A 439 7.28 -29.36 9.00
C PRO A 439 6.79 -30.41 10.03
N PRO A 440 6.36 -30.00 11.24
CA PRO A 440 5.66 -30.90 12.17
C PRO A 440 4.26 -31.24 11.65
N SER A 441 3.69 -32.39 12.04
CA SER A 441 2.32 -32.78 11.67
C SER A 441 1.33 -32.67 12.84
N GLU A 442 0.08 -32.36 12.51
CA GLU A 442 -1.08 -32.24 13.40
C GLU A 442 -1.33 -33.57 14.13
N ASP A 443 -1.26 -34.68 13.40
CA ASP A 443 -1.38 -36.05 13.91
C ASP A 443 -0.28 -36.35 14.96
N THR A 444 0.94 -35.83 14.78
CA THR A 444 2.01 -35.94 15.79
C THR A 444 1.65 -35.18 17.07
N LEU A 445 1.20 -33.92 16.94
CA LEU A 445 0.82 -33.07 18.09
C LEU A 445 -0.32 -33.71 18.89
N VAL A 446 -1.39 -34.12 18.19
CA VAL A 446 -2.59 -34.72 18.80
C VAL A 446 -2.30 -36.08 19.44
N ARG A 447 -1.36 -36.86 18.91
CA ARG A 447 -0.87 -38.09 19.57
C ARG A 447 -0.12 -37.80 20.86
N VAL A 448 0.80 -36.84 20.88
CA VAL A 448 1.56 -36.46 22.09
C VAL A 448 0.61 -36.05 23.22
N LEU A 449 -0.38 -35.20 22.91
CA LEU A 449 -1.42 -34.79 23.86
C LEU A 449 -2.23 -36.00 24.39
N LYS A 450 -2.71 -36.87 23.50
CA LYS A 450 -3.50 -38.07 23.87
C LYS A 450 -2.70 -39.08 24.71
N CYS A 451 -1.40 -39.25 24.45
CA CYS A 451 -0.53 -40.10 25.26
C CYS A 451 -0.43 -39.60 26.71
N ALA A 452 -0.25 -38.29 26.94
CA ALA A 452 -0.14 -37.72 28.29
C ALA A 452 -1.49 -37.61 29.04
N LEU A 453 -2.62 -37.63 28.32
CA LEU A 453 -3.95 -37.76 28.94
C LEU A 453 -4.25 -39.20 29.38
N SER A 454 -3.68 -40.21 28.71
CA SER A 454 -3.84 -41.63 29.07
C SER A 454 -3.09 -42.00 30.34
N LYS A 455 -3.57 -43.00 31.09
CA LYS A 455 -2.86 -43.57 32.26
C LYS A 455 -1.77 -44.58 31.86
N ASP A 456 -1.74 -45.02 30.61
CA ASP A 456 -0.96 -46.18 30.14
C ASP A 456 0.46 -45.81 29.65
N HIS A 457 0.73 -44.52 29.40
CA HIS A 457 2.00 -44.05 28.85
C HIS A 457 2.81 -43.22 29.88
N PRO A 458 4.13 -43.41 29.98
CA PRO A 458 4.97 -42.71 30.98
C PRO A 458 5.38 -41.30 30.51
N LEU A 459 4.41 -40.47 30.14
CA LEU A 459 4.61 -39.08 29.69
C LEU A 459 3.81 -38.12 30.57
N SER A 460 4.46 -37.17 31.24
CA SER A 460 3.75 -36.22 32.10
C SER A 460 3.09 -35.08 31.30
N SER A 461 2.05 -34.46 31.87
CA SER A 461 1.44 -33.26 31.29
C SER A 461 2.44 -32.13 31.03
N ALA A 462 3.45 -31.97 31.90
CA ALA A 462 4.45 -30.93 31.75
C ALA A 462 5.35 -31.21 30.53
N ASP A 463 5.89 -32.42 30.43
CA ASP A 463 6.75 -32.85 29.31
C ASP A 463 6.01 -32.80 27.97
N ALA A 464 4.73 -33.19 27.95
CA ALA A 464 3.89 -33.11 26.76
C ALA A 464 3.67 -31.66 26.29
N LEU A 465 3.42 -30.73 27.22
CA LEU A 465 3.31 -29.31 26.91
C LEU A 465 4.66 -28.70 26.48
N ASP A 466 5.80 -29.18 27.00
CA ASP A 466 7.13 -28.81 26.49
C ASP A 466 7.37 -29.30 25.04
N ILE A 467 7.05 -30.57 24.75
CA ILE A 467 7.19 -31.14 23.40
C ILE A 467 6.32 -30.37 22.39
N VAL A 468 5.06 -30.08 22.75
CA VAL A 468 4.13 -29.33 21.90
C VAL A 468 4.59 -27.88 21.71
N ASP A 469 5.05 -27.20 22.77
CA ASP A 469 5.60 -25.83 22.68
C ASP A 469 6.76 -25.72 21.67
N GLN A 470 7.72 -26.66 21.72
CA GLN A 470 8.84 -26.68 20.77
C GLN A 470 8.38 -26.97 19.33
N LEU A 471 7.44 -27.90 19.14
CA LEU A 471 6.92 -28.24 17.81
C LEU A 471 6.11 -27.09 17.18
N VAL A 472 5.29 -26.38 17.95
CA VAL A 472 4.51 -25.23 17.43
C VAL A 472 5.42 -24.03 17.14
N LYS A 473 6.42 -23.74 17.99
CA LYS A 473 7.44 -22.71 17.71
C LYS A 473 8.23 -23.02 16.44
N ARG A 474 8.55 -24.29 16.20
CA ARG A 474 9.17 -24.74 14.95
C ARG A 474 8.28 -24.50 13.73
N ALA A 475 6.97 -24.75 13.80
CA ALA A 475 6.06 -24.44 12.68
C ALA A 475 6.13 -22.96 12.27
N LEU A 476 6.06 -22.05 13.26
CA LEU A 476 6.19 -20.60 13.06
C LEU A 476 7.56 -20.18 12.47
N LEU A 477 8.66 -20.82 12.90
CA LEU A 477 9.99 -20.57 12.31
C LEU A 477 10.07 -20.97 10.83
N LEU A 478 9.31 -21.99 10.41
CA LEU A 478 9.29 -22.46 9.03
C LEU A 478 8.36 -21.63 8.15
N GLU A 479 7.25 -21.11 8.67
CA GLU A 479 6.40 -20.16 7.94
C GLU A 479 7.19 -18.89 7.58
N SER A 480 7.95 -18.33 8.52
CA SER A 480 8.82 -17.15 8.31
C SER A 480 9.88 -17.32 7.19
N GLN A 481 10.18 -18.56 6.79
CA GLN A 481 11.16 -18.90 5.74
C GLN A 481 10.52 -19.32 4.42
N ARG A 482 9.22 -19.65 4.40
CA ARG A 482 8.46 -20.04 3.21
C ARG A 482 7.82 -18.80 2.58
N ARG A 483 7.76 -18.75 1.24
CA ARG A 483 7.08 -17.68 0.50
C ARG A 483 5.68 -18.05 0.04
N ASP A 484 5.25 -19.28 0.33
CA ASP A 484 3.95 -19.81 -0.05
C ASP A 484 2.91 -19.41 0.99
N GLU A 485 1.72 -18.98 0.55
CA GLU A 485 0.63 -18.46 1.40
C GLU A 485 -0.10 -19.55 2.23
N ARG A 486 0.56 -20.69 2.49
CA ARG A 486 -0.01 -21.83 3.20
C ARG A 486 0.67 -22.01 4.56
N TYR A 487 -0.13 -21.95 5.61
CA TYR A 487 0.28 -22.24 6.98
C TYR A 487 0.90 -23.64 7.10
N VAL A 488 1.80 -23.81 8.07
CA VAL A 488 2.58 -25.06 8.24
C VAL A 488 1.79 -26.13 8.99
N LEU A 489 0.80 -25.74 9.80
CA LEU A 489 -0.15 -26.65 10.47
C LEU A 489 -1.58 -26.28 10.09
N ASN A 490 -2.28 -27.15 9.36
CA ASN A 490 -3.68 -26.96 8.98
C ASN A 490 -4.61 -27.93 9.74
N PHE A 491 -5.13 -27.45 10.87
CA PHE A 491 -6.16 -28.15 11.62
C PHE A 491 -7.54 -28.06 10.94
N ASP A 492 -7.84 -29.06 10.11
CA ASP A 492 -9.19 -29.37 9.62
C ASP A 492 -10.13 -29.79 10.77
N ASP A 493 -11.44 -29.86 10.51
CA ASP A 493 -12.51 -30.17 11.48
C ASP A 493 -12.25 -31.41 12.37
N GLN A 494 -11.50 -32.40 11.86
CA GLN A 494 -11.12 -33.61 12.60
C GLN A 494 -10.28 -33.35 13.87
N TYR A 495 -9.73 -32.13 14.00
CA TYR A 495 -8.86 -31.72 15.10
C TYR A 495 -9.43 -30.56 15.94
N SER A 496 -10.73 -30.23 15.79
CA SER A 496 -11.41 -29.16 16.53
C SER A 496 -11.10 -29.12 18.04
N ASN A 497 -11.08 -30.30 18.67
CA ASN A 497 -10.93 -30.44 20.12
C ASN A 497 -9.47 -30.29 20.61
N ILE A 498 -8.53 -29.86 19.77
CA ILE A 498 -7.13 -29.65 20.19
C ILE A 498 -7.00 -28.60 21.30
N ILE A 499 -7.90 -27.61 21.34
CA ILE A 499 -7.93 -26.59 22.40
C ILE A 499 -8.19 -27.25 23.76
N ASP A 500 -9.23 -28.08 23.84
CA ASP A 500 -9.58 -28.82 25.05
C ASP A 500 -8.51 -29.84 25.44
N LEU A 501 -7.92 -30.56 24.47
CA LEU A 501 -6.83 -31.52 24.74
C LEU A 501 -5.59 -30.85 25.36
N VAL A 502 -5.29 -29.59 25.02
CA VAL A 502 -4.20 -28.81 25.61
C VAL A 502 -4.59 -28.28 27.00
N LEU A 503 -5.85 -27.89 27.20
CA LEU A 503 -6.36 -27.39 28.47
C LEU A 503 -6.53 -28.50 29.53
N ASP A 504 -7.02 -29.68 29.15
CA ASP A 504 -7.24 -30.83 30.04
C ASP A 504 -5.93 -31.36 30.66
N LEU A 505 -4.79 -31.17 30.00
CA LEU A 505 -3.48 -31.48 30.55
C LEU A 505 -3.11 -30.61 31.76
N THR A 506 -3.75 -29.43 31.91
CA THR A 506 -3.49 -28.49 33.02
C THR A 506 -4.27 -28.82 34.29
N LEU A 507 -5.29 -29.69 34.21
CA LEU A 507 -6.17 -30.05 35.31
C LEU A 507 -5.41 -30.69 36.49
N TYR A 508 -5.68 -30.20 37.70
CA TYR A 508 -5.14 -30.77 38.92
C TYR A 508 -5.88 -32.06 39.31
N LYS A 509 -5.24 -33.20 39.05
CA LYS A 509 -5.73 -34.53 39.46
C LYS A 509 -5.20 -34.83 40.87
N HIS A 510 -6.08 -34.81 41.87
CA HIS A 510 -5.71 -35.21 43.24
C HIS A 510 -5.37 -36.71 43.31
N PRO A 511 -4.59 -37.17 44.31
CA PRO A 511 -4.34 -38.60 44.50
C PRO A 511 -5.65 -39.37 44.76
N GLU A 512 -5.84 -40.49 44.06
CA GLU A 512 -7.03 -41.36 44.20
C GLU A 512 -7.10 -42.07 45.57
N ASN A 513 -6.00 -42.04 46.33
CA ASN A 513 -5.88 -42.65 47.67
C ASN A 513 -6.49 -41.80 48.81
N ILE A 514 -6.97 -40.59 48.54
CA ILE A 514 -7.49 -39.66 49.56
C ILE A 514 -9.03 -39.58 49.43
N PRO A 515 -9.80 -40.12 50.39
CA PRO A 515 -11.26 -40.09 50.33
C PRO A 515 -11.81 -38.70 50.68
N LEU A 516 -12.64 -38.14 49.79
CA LEU A 516 -13.38 -36.90 49.99
C LEU A 516 -14.70 -37.14 50.78
N PRO A 517 -15.33 -36.10 51.34
CA PRO A 517 -16.62 -36.24 52.04
C PRO A 517 -17.73 -36.80 51.15
N ILE A 518 -18.63 -37.59 51.74
CA ILE A 518 -19.76 -38.19 51.02
C ILE A 518 -20.71 -37.08 50.55
N GLY A 519 -20.86 -36.94 49.23
CA GLY A 519 -21.69 -35.90 48.60
C GLY A 519 -20.97 -34.58 48.30
N TYR A 520 -19.65 -34.50 48.51
CA TYR A 520 -18.83 -33.36 48.09
C TYR A 520 -18.19 -33.64 46.72
N GLU A 521 -18.45 -32.78 45.73
CA GLU A 521 -17.77 -32.84 44.42
C GLU A 521 -16.52 -31.93 44.44
N PRO A 522 -15.33 -32.41 44.02
CA PRO A 522 -14.12 -31.59 44.02
C PRO A 522 -14.20 -30.47 42.97
N PRO A 523 -13.77 -29.24 43.30
CA PRO A 523 -13.77 -28.12 42.36
C PRO A 523 -12.81 -28.38 41.19
N ARG A 524 -13.20 -27.93 39.99
CA ARG A 524 -12.34 -27.95 38.80
C ARG A 524 -11.24 -26.90 38.93
N LEU A 525 -10.05 -27.37 39.28
CA LEU A 525 -8.83 -26.57 39.44
C LEU A 525 -7.77 -27.00 38.44
N ALA A 526 -6.95 -26.06 37.97
CA ALA A 526 -5.79 -26.29 37.11
C ALA A 526 -4.51 -25.81 37.79
N ILE A 527 -3.37 -26.39 37.41
CA ILE A 527 -2.05 -26.01 37.91
C ILE A 527 -1.63 -24.71 37.21
N THR A 528 -1.50 -23.60 37.96
CA THR A 528 -1.36 -22.24 37.43
C THR A 528 -0.20 -22.07 36.44
N THR A 529 0.93 -22.77 36.66
CA THR A 529 2.08 -22.73 35.75
C THR A 529 1.82 -23.45 34.42
N LEU A 530 1.10 -24.57 34.44
CA LEU A 530 0.69 -25.29 33.21
C LEU A 530 -0.45 -24.57 32.49
N TYR A 531 -1.37 -23.94 33.24
CA TYR A 531 -2.49 -23.16 32.71
C TYR A 531 -2.00 -22.00 31.83
N TRP A 532 -1.10 -21.15 32.34
CA TRP A 532 -0.54 -20.07 31.52
C TRP A 532 0.35 -20.59 30.38
N LYS A 533 1.06 -21.71 30.56
CA LYS A 533 1.80 -22.36 29.47
C LYS A 533 0.89 -22.87 28.35
N ALA A 534 -0.26 -23.45 28.69
CA ALA A 534 -1.28 -23.86 27.72
C ALA A 534 -1.78 -22.67 26.90
N TRP A 535 -2.10 -21.53 27.53
CA TRP A 535 -2.50 -20.33 26.80
C TRP A 535 -1.39 -19.79 25.87
N SER A 536 -0.10 -19.85 26.27
CA SER A 536 1.03 -19.56 25.39
C SER A 536 1.12 -20.49 24.18
N ILE A 537 0.84 -21.78 24.35
CA ILE A 537 0.82 -22.75 23.23
C ILE A 537 -0.38 -22.49 22.31
N LEU A 538 -1.55 -22.20 22.89
CA LEU A 538 -2.79 -21.99 22.16
C LEU A 538 -2.78 -20.71 21.31
N ILE A 539 -2.21 -19.60 21.78
CA ILE A 539 -2.07 -18.39 20.96
C ILE A 539 -1.14 -18.64 19.75
N LEU A 540 -0.07 -19.45 19.92
CA LEU A 540 0.83 -19.83 18.83
C LEU A 540 0.16 -20.78 17.83
N LEU A 541 -0.68 -21.73 18.29
CA LEU A 541 -1.50 -22.59 17.43
C LEU A 541 -2.56 -21.80 16.65
N VAL A 542 -3.23 -20.83 17.29
CA VAL A 542 -4.21 -19.94 16.65
C VAL A 542 -3.55 -19.06 15.58
N CYS A 543 -2.28 -18.67 15.74
CA CYS A 543 -1.53 -17.98 14.69
C CYS A 543 -1.18 -18.89 13.50
N GLN A 544 -1.11 -20.22 13.69
CA GLN A 544 -0.93 -21.19 12.61
C GLN A 544 -2.22 -21.59 11.90
N ASN A 545 -3.39 -21.59 12.56
CA ASN A 545 -4.67 -21.67 11.86
C ASN A 545 -5.69 -20.64 12.40
N PRO A 546 -5.61 -19.39 11.95
CA PRO A 546 -6.55 -18.35 12.40
C PRO A 546 -7.96 -18.54 11.84
N SER A 547 -8.15 -19.41 10.83
CA SER A 547 -9.44 -19.57 10.13
C SER A 547 -10.39 -20.58 10.80
N THR A 548 -9.86 -21.66 11.40
CA THR A 548 -10.67 -22.63 12.16
C THR A 548 -10.48 -22.43 13.66
N LEU A 549 -9.26 -22.68 14.17
CA LEU A 549 -8.95 -22.52 15.59
C LEU A 549 -9.09 -21.08 16.06
N GLY A 550 -8.69 -20.10 15.24
CA GLY A 550 -8.86 -18.68 15.57
C GLY A 550 -10.33 -18.23 15.63
N ALA A 551 -11.20 -18.79 14.79
CA ALA A 551 -12.64 -18.52 14.85
C ALA A 551 -13.25 -19.05 16.16
N ILE A 552 -12.94 -20.30 16.52
CA ILE A 552 -13.38 -20.96 17.76
C ILE A 552 -12.85 -20.20 18.99
N ALA A 553 -11.56 -19.85 18.99
CA ALA A 553 -10.90 -19.12 20.07
C ALA A 553 -11.50 -17.72 20.32
N TRP A 554 -11.92 -17.02 19.27
CA TRP A 554 -12.44 -15.66 19.35
C TRP A 554 -13.89 -15.57 19.86
N ASP A 555 -14.67 -16.62 19.61
CA ASP A 555 -16.08 -16.74 20.02
C ASP A 555 -16.23 -17.40 21.40
N GLN A 556 -15.54 -18.51 21.64
CA GLN A 556 -15.81 -19.39 22.79
C GLN A 556 -14.84 -19.24 23.97
N TYR A 557 -13.63 -18.69 23.78
CA TYR A 557 -12.58 -18.66 24.80
C TYR A 557 -12.11 -17.22 25.08
N PRO A 558 -12.77 -16.48 25.99
CA PRO A 558 -12.49 -15.05 26.23
C PRO A 558 -11.03 -14.73 26.59
N ILE A 559 -10.30 -15.68 27.19
CA ILE A 559 -8.85 -15.53 27.44
C ILE A 559 -8.07 -15.49 26.12
N LEU A 560 -8.31 -16.40 25.17
CA LEU A 560 -7.59 -16.39 23.89
C LEU A 560 -7.88 -15.12 23.09
N ARG A 561 -9.14 -14.71 23.03
CA ARG A 561 -9.51 -13.43 22.41
C ARG A 561 -8.76 -12.25 23.04
N LEU A 562 -8.67 -12.18 24.38
CA LEU A 562 -7.89 -11.14 25.07
C LEU A 562 -6.42 -11.13 24.63
N LEU A 563 -5.79 -12.31 24.49
CA LEU A 563 -4.40 -12.42 24.04
C LEU A 563 -4.23 -12.09 22.55
N MET A 564 -5.18 -12.47 21.71
CA MET A 564 -5.22 -12.11 20.28
C MET A 564 -5.36 -10.60 20.10
N GLU A 565 -6.25 -9.94 20.85
CA GLU A 565 -6.41 -8.48 20.87
C GLU A 565 -5.08 -7.81 21.29
N MET A 566 -4.44 -8.24 22.37
CA MET A 566 -3.13 -7.71 22.81
C MET A 566 -2.02 -7.89 21.76
N CYS A 567 -1.98 -9.04 21.08
CA CYS A 567 -1.00 -9.31 20.02
C CYS A 567 -1.22 -8.43 18.78
N ILE A 568 -2.47 -8.26 18.32
CA ILE A 568 -2.82 -7.41 17.17
C ILE A 568 -2.53 -5.93 17.48
N THR A 569 -2.93 -5.44 18.65
CA THR A 569 -2.68 -4.03 19.03
C THR A 569 -1.27 -3.78 19.58
N HIS A 570 -0.41 -4.80 19.67
CA HIS A 570 0.92 -4.73 20.29
C HIS A 570 0.93 -4.08 21.70
N ASN A 571 -0.18 -4.21 22.46
CA ASN A 571 -0.35 -3.53 23.75
C ASN A 571 -0.65 -4.55 24.86
N PHE A 572 0.39 -4.90 25.61
CA PHE A 572 0.37 -5.92 26.66
C PHE A 572 0.00 -5.35 28.04
N GLN A 573 -0.92 -4.38 28.08
CA GLN A 573 -1.44 -3.80 29.33
C GLN A 573 -2.78 -4.44 29.70
N TRP A 574 -3.00 -4.71 30.98
CA TRP A 574 -4.27 -5.25 31.51
C TRP A 574 -4.99 -4.21 32.38
N PRO A 575 -6.30 -3.97 32.19
CA PRO A 575 -7.10 -4.41 31.04
C PRO A 575 -6.68 -3.70 29.74
N PRO A 576 -6.85 -4.32 28.56
CA PRO A 576 -6.47 -3.71 27.29
C PRO A 576 -7.44 -2.58 26.89
N PRO A 577 -6.98 -1.56 26.14
CA PRO A 577 -7.83 -0.43 25.70
C PRO A 577 -8.85 -0.82 24.61
N THR A 578 -8.88 -2.08 24.18
CA THR A 578 -9.92 -2.66 23.30
C THR A 578 -11.15 -3.13 24.07
N SER A 579 -11.08 -3.21 25.41
CA SER A 579 -12.20 -3.59 26.27
C SER A 579 -13.40 -2.67 26.09
N LEU A 580 -14.58 -3.27 25.88
CA LEU A 580 -15.87 -2.58 25.91
C LEU A 580 -16.32 -2.22 27.34
N GLU A 581 -15.84 -2.95 28.34
CA GLU A 581 -16.11 -2.68 29.76
C GLU A 581 -15.13 -1.63 30.29
N SER A 582 -15.58 -0.79 31.24
CA SER A 582 -14.72 0.19 31.89
C SER A 582 -13.60 -0.48 32.70
N SER A 583 -12.42 0.15 32.76
CA SER A 583 -11.25 -0.41 33.44
C SER A 583 -11.54 -0.75 34.92
N GLU A 584 -12.35 0.08 35.58
CA GLU A 584 -12.75 -0.11 36.99
C GLU A 584 -13.66 -1.33 37.17
N GLU A 585 -14.63 -1.55 36.28
CA GLU A 585 -15.47 -2.75 36.30
C GLU A 585 -14.66 -4.04 36.13
N VAL A 586 -13.71 -4.07 35.20
CA VAL A 586 -12.87 -5.27 34.96
C VAL A 586 -12.02 -5.58 36.20
N HIS A 587 -11.50 -4.56 36.88
CA HIS A 587 -10.80 -4.72 38.16
C HIS A 587 -11.72 -5.29 39.25
N LEU A 588 -12.93 -4.74 39.42
CA LEU A 588 -13.90 -5.22 40.41
C LEU A 588 -14.32 -6.69 40.15
N LYS A 589 -14.52 -7.06 38.88
CA LYS A 589 -14.89 -8.42 38.46
C LYS A 589 -13.78 -9.44 38.75
N GLU A 590 -12.50 -9.14 38.48
CA GLU A 590 -11.38 -10.02 38.85
C GLU A 590 -11.22 -10.15 40.38
N VAL A 591 -11.34 -9.06 41.14
CA VAL A 591 -11.27 -9.12 42.61
C VAL A 591 -12.36 -10.03 43.19
N GLN A 592 -13.58 -9.97 42.65
CA GLN A 592 -14.65 -10.89 43.03
C GLN A 592 -14.28 -12.35 42.73
N ILE A 593 -13.84 -12.66 41.50
CA ILE A 593 -13.45 -14.03 41.10
C ILE A 593 -12.33 -14.57 42.00
N SER A 594 -11.26 -13.79 42.20
CA SER A 594 -10.11 -14.20 43.03
C SER A 594 -10.50 -14.43 44.49
N SER A 595 -11.47 -13.69 45.04
CA SER A 595 -11.98 -13.92 46.40
C SER A 595 -12.75 -15.25 46.55
N ILE A 596 -13.57 -15.61 45.55
CA ILE A 596 -14.32 -16.87 45.53
C ILE A 596 -13.36 -18.05 45.34
N GLU A 597 -12.46 -17.96 44.35
CA GLU A 597 -11.38 -18.90 44.09
C GLU A 597 -10.59 -19.21 45.38
N LYS A 598 -10.12 -18.17 46.08
CA LYS A 598 -9.41 -18.29 47.36
C LYS A 598 -10.19 -19.11 48.39
N THR A 599 -11.50 -18.85 48.55
CA THR A 599 -12.33 -19.64 49.49
C THR A 599 -12.47 -21.11 49.05
N THR A 600 -12.71 -21.39 47.77
CA THR A 600 -12.88 -22.76 47.27
C THR A 600 -11.60 -23.60 47.35
N ILE A 601 -10.42 -23.01 47.12
CA ILE A 601 -9.15 -23.73 47.23
C ILE A 601 -8.84 -24.05 48.70
N LEU A 602 -9.13 -23.13 49.64
CA LEU A 602 -8.93 -23.35 51.07
C LEU A 602 -9.89 -24.41 51.65
N GLU A 603 -11.15 -24.44 51.20
CA GLU A 603 -12.12 -25.49 51.54
C GLU A 603 -11.67 -26.86 51.03
N PHE A 604 -11.29 -26.94 49.75
CA PHE A 604 -10.83 -28.17 49.13
C PHE A 604 -9.52 -28.70 49.74
N GLU A 605 -8.53 -27.83 49.97
CA GLU A 605 -7.30 -28.22 50.68
C GLU A 605 -7.60 -28.62 52.14
N GLY A 606 -8.58 -27.97 52.78
CA GLY A 606 -9.09 -28.35 54.09
C GLY A 606 -9.66 -29.78 54.11
N HIS A 607 -10.40 -30.20 53.09
CA HIS A 607 -10.89 -31.58 52.97
C HIS A 607 -9.77 -32.59 52.70
N LEU A 608 -8.82 -32.27 51.81
CA LEU A 608 -7.64 -33.12 51.58
C LEU A 608 -6.77 -33.27 52.84
N ALA A 609 -6.58 -32.18 53.59
CA ALA A 609 -5.87 -32.17 54.86
C ALA A 609 -6.61 -32.97 55.94
N ALA A 610 -7.93 -32.78 56.08
CA ALA A 610 -8.74 -33.53 57.05
C ALA A 610 -8.66 -35.06 56.84
N ALA A 611 -8.58 -35.51 55.57
CA ALA A 611 -8.41 -36.91 55.22
C ALA A 611 -6.97 -37.44 55.42
N SER A 612 -5.93 -36.59 55.29
CA SER A 612 -4.52 -37.00 55.30
C SER A 612 -3.70 -36.60 56.53
N THR A 613 -3.71 -35.32 56.94
CA THR A 613 -2.85 -34.77 58.00
C THR A 613 -3.60 -34.36 59.26
N LYS A 614 -4.92 -34.12 59.15
CA LYS A 614 -5.84 -33.64 60.20
C LYS A 614 -5.52 -32.25 60.76
N GLU A 615 -4.76 -31.45 60.02
CA GLU A 615 -4.48 -30.05 60.37
C GLU A 615 -5.55 -29.11 59.78
N SER A 616 -5.83 -28.01 60.47
CA SER A 616 -6.71 -26.95 59.97
C SER A 616 -5.99 -26.04 58.97
N ILE A 617 -6.50 -25.96 57.74
CA ILE A 617 -5.94 -25.10 56.69
C ILE A 617 -6.41 -23.64 56.85
N THR A 618 -5.51 -22.74 56.55
CA THR A 618 -5.60 -21.27 56.64
C THR A 618 -4.78 -20.66 55.50
N GLU A 619 -4.94 -19.35 55.26
CA GLU A 619 -4.23 -18.66 54.18
C GLU A 619 -2.69 -18.76 54.27
N ASN A 620 -2.15 -18.91 55.49
CA ASN A 620 -0.71 -18.89 55.76
C ASN A 620 -0.04 -20.28 55.75
N ASN A 621 -0.81 -21.38 55.79
CA ASN A 621 -0.28 -22.76 55.70
C ASN A 621 -0.77 -23.54 54.47
N SER A 622 -1.70 -22.98 53.68
CA SER A 622 -2.12 -23.52 52.39
C SER A 622 -0.94 -23.67 51.43
N ARG A 623 -0.84 -24.84 50.80
CA ARG A 623 0.14 -25.17 49.77
C ARG A 623 -0.46 -25.04 48.37
N LEU A 624 -1.77 -25.21 48.23
CA LEU A 624 -2.46 -25.20 46.94
C LEU A 624 -2.87 -23.79 46.48
N LEU A 625 -3.13 -22.84 47.39
CA LEU A 625 -3.61 -21.49 47.05
C LEU A 625 -2.68 -20.71 46.11
N PHE A 626 -1.37 -20.95 46.14
CA PHE A 626 -0.40 -20.32 45.26
C PHE A 626 -0.03 -21.16 44.02
N GLN A 627 -0.60 -22.37 43.88
CA GLN A 627 -0.28 -23.34 42.83
C GLN A 627 -1.45 -23.65 41.90
N LEU A 628 -2.69 -23.42 42.36
CA LEU A 628 -3.91 -23.72 41.63
C LEU A 628 -4.68 -22.46 41.21
N ILE A 629 -5.45 -22.60 40.14
CA ILE A 629 -6.39 -21.59 39.61
C ILE A 629 -7.69 -22.29 39.21
N THR A 630 -8.81 -21.58 39.26
CA THR A 630 -10.12 -22.07 38.81
C THR A 630 -10.09 -22.40 37.32
N PHE A 631 -10.47 -23.61 36.94
CA PHE A 631 -10.52 -24.05 35.54
C PHE A 631 -11.88 -23.74 34.94
N ASP A 632 -12.00 -22.54 34.38
CA ASP A 632 -13.17 -22.05 33.64
C ASP A 632 -12.70 -21.37 32.33
N PRO A 633 -12.33 -22.14 31.29
CA PRO A 633 -11.67 -21.61 30.08
C PRO A 633 -12.63 -20.86 29.14
N THR A 634 -13.92 -21.16 29.21
CA THR A 634 -15.02 -20.47 28.49
C THR A 634 -15.59 -19.29 29.28
N GLY A 635 -15.24 -19.17 30.56
CA GLY A 635 -15.72 -18.13 31.46
C GLY A 635 -15.02 -16.79 31.31
N ARG A 636 -15.12 -15.98 32.35
CA ARG A 636 -14.56 -14.62 32.35
C ARG A 636 -13.03 -14.66 32.30
N TYR A 637 -12.44 -13.84 31.43
CA TYR A 637 -10.98 -13.79 31.29
C TYR A 637 -10.31 -13.37 32.61
N ARG A 638 -9.26 -14.11 32.97
CA ARG A 638 -8.46 -13.86 34.19
C ARG A 638 -7.33 -12.88 33.91
N LYS A 639 -6.92 -12.13 34.93
CA LYS A 639 -5.75 -11.25 34.89
C LYS A 639 -4.46 -12.05 34.60
N PRO A 640 -3.74 -11.79 33.49
CA PRO A 640 -2.45 -12.41 33.24
C PRO A 640 -1.36 -11.85 34.18
N GLY A 641 -0.41 -12.70 34.56
CA GLY A 641 0.77 -12.27 35.32
C GLY A 641 1.74 -11.44 34.48
N SER A 642 2.46 -10.49 35.08
CA SER A 642 3.42 -9.62 34.36
C SER A 642 4.47 -10.43 33.60
N ALA A 643 5.08 -11.43 34.24
CA ALA A 643 6.07 -12.31 33.61
C ALA A 643 5.52 -13.10 32.40
N PHE A 644 4.20 -13.34 32.34
CA PHE A 644 3.54 -13.94 31.17
C PHE A 644 3.34 -12.90 30.05
N LEU A 645 2.94 -11.67 30.40
CA LEU A 645 2.83 -10.56 29.43
C LEU A 645 4.19 -10.19 28.82
N ASP A 646 5.27 -10.21 29.61
CA ASP A 646 6.64 -10.03 29.15
C ASP A 646 7.05 -11.14 28.15
N GLN A 647 6.73 -12.40 28.45
CA GLN A 647 6.95 -13.53 27.54
C GLN A 647 6.12 -13.42 26.25
N LEU A 648 4.84 -13.05 26.35
CA LEU A 648 3.96 -12.88 25.19
C LEU A 648 4.44 -11.72 24.29
N SER A 649 4.93 -10.64 24.87
CA SER A 649 5.56 -9.53 24.15
C SER A 649 6.81 -9.96 23.39
N GLN A 650 7.66 -10.80 24.01
CA GLN A 650 8.82 -11.40 23.34
C GLN A 650 8.42 -12.37 22.22
N LEU A 651 7.39 -13.19 22.42
CA LEU A 651 6.86 -14.09 21.39
C LEU A 651 6.26 -13.32 20.21
N ASN A 652 5.44 -12.29 20.45
CA ASN A 652 4.88 -11.44 19.39
C ASN A 652 5.99 -10.71 18.60
N SER A 653 7.04 -10.25 19.28
CA SER A 653 8.20 -9.61 18.64
C SER A 653 9.06 -10.59 17.82
N THR A 654 9.14 -11.86 18.25
CA THR A 654 9.95 -12.90 17.58
C THR A 654 9.25 -13.51 16.37
N PHE A 655 7.94 -13.72 16.46
CA PHE A 655 7.14 -14.44 15.47
C PHE A 655 6.14 -13.57 14.69
N GLN A 656 6.08 -12.26 14.98
CA GLN A 656 5.14 -11.32 14.38
C GLN A 656 3.66 -11.76 14.48
N LEU A 657 3.27 -12.31 15.63
CA LEU A 657 1.95 -12.94 15.84
C LEU A 657 0.78 -12.00 15.48
N GLY A 658 0.85 -10.72 15.82
CA GLY A 658 -0.14 -9.71 15.43
C GLY A 658 -0.28 -9.55 13.91
N SER A 659 0.82 -9.68 13.16
CA SER A 659 0.81 -9.71 11.68
C SER A 659 0.10 -10.96 11.17
N LEU A 660 0.44 -12.15 11.70
CA LEU A 660 -0.18 -13.42 11.30
C LEU A 660 -1.70 -13.43 11.55
N LEU A 661 -2.14 -12.96 12.71
CA LEU A 661 -3.56 -12.82 13.06
C LEU A 661 -4.28 -11.81 12.16
N SER A 662 -3.65 -10.67 11.84
CA SER A 662 -4.26 -9.63 11.01
C SER A 662 -4.60 -10.10 9.58
N ARG A 663 -3.89 -11.11 9.06
CA ARG A 663 -4.16 -11.72 7.73
C ARG A 663 -5.50 -12.45 7.66
N SER A 664 -6.10 -12.83 8.80
CA SER A 664 -7.36 -13.58 8.80
C SER A 664 -8.52 -12.74 8.25
N ARG A 665 -9.30 -13.33 7.33
CA ARG A 665 -10.54 -12.72 6.79
C ARG A 665 -11.80 -13.52 7.14
N LYS A 666 -11.67 -14.63 7.89
CA LYS A 666 -12.75 -15.54 8.28
C LYS A 666 -12.53 -16.10 9.70
N PRO A 667 -12.94 -15.39 10.75
CA PRO A 667 -13.44 -14.02 10.76
C PRO A 667 -12.29 -13.00 10.64
N ASP A 668 -12.62 -11.74 10.39
CA ASP A 668 -11.66 -10.62 10.34
C ASP A 668 -11.51 -9.98 11.73
N PHE A 669 -10.51 -10.42 12.48
CA PHE A 669 -10.24 -9.93 13.84
C PHE A 669 -9.87 -8.44 13.87
N LEU A 670 -9.18 -7.95 12.83
CA LEU A 670 -8.70 -6.57 12.78
C LEU A 670 -9.86 -5.58 12.58
N LEU A 671 -10.76 -5.87 11.64
CA LEU A 671 -11.97 -5.07 11.45
C LEU A 671 -12.92 -5.15 12.65
N ASP A 672 -13.00 -6.29 13.34
CA ASP A 672 -13.83 -6.47 14.53
C ASP A 672 -13.31 -5.64 15.73
N ILE A 673 -11.99 -5.57 15.94
CA ILE A 673 -11.38 -4.64 16.91
C ILE A 673 -11.66 -3.18 16.51
N LEU A 674 -11.42 -2.82 15.24
CA LEU A 674 -11.59 -1.45 14.76
C LEU A 674 -13.05 -0.96 14.83
N ARG A 675 -14.04 -1.86 14.69
CA ARG A 675 -15.47 -1.55 14.86
C ARG A 675 -15.88 -1.33 16.32
N ARG A 676 -15.10 -1.82 17.29
CA ARG A 676 -15.37 -1.65 18.73
C ARG A 676 -14.77 -0.38 19.32
N GLN A 677 -13.67 0.12 18.76
CA GLN A 677 -12.96 1.29 19.26
C GLN A 677 -13.41 2.59 18.60
N SER A 678 -13.24 3.71 19.32
CA SER A 678 -13.27 5.03 18.68
C SER A 678 -12.03 5.23 17.81
N SER A 679 -12.18 5.98 16.71
CA SER A 679 -11.08 6.22 15.75
C SER A 679 -9.81 6.74 16.44
N VAL A 680 -9.95 7.74 17.32
CA VAL A 680 -8.87 8.35 18.11
C VAL A 680 -8.09 7.31 18.94
N GLN A 681 -8.77 6.33 19.55
CA GLN A 681 -8.11 5.27 20.32
C GLN A 681 -7.39 4.26 19.43
N SER A 682 -7.91 3.99 18.22
CA SER A 682 -7.31 3.05 17.28
C SER A 682 -5.98 3.53 16.70
N PHE A 683 -5.83 4.84 16.43
CA PHE A 683 -4.66 5.38 15.73
C PHE A 683 -3.32 5.09 16.40
N ALA A 684 -3.27 5.14 17.74
CA ALA A 684 -2.03 4.97 18.48
C ALA A 684 -1.34 3.62 18.18
N TRP A 685 -2.08 2.52 18.20
CA TRP A 685 -1.54 1.19 17.90
C TRP A 685 -1.57 0.85 16.40
N LEU A 686 -2.57 1.35 15.66
CA LEU A 686 -2.67 1.13 14.22
C LEU A 686 -1.45 1.70 13.47
N SER A 687 -0.88 2.81 13.96
CA SER A 687 0.37 3.39 13.44
C SER A 687 1.55 2.42 13.48
N ASN A 688 1.63 1.56 14.50
CA ASN A 688 2.70 0.58 14.64
C ASN A 688 2.45 -0.62 13.71
N LEU A 689 1.20 -1.08 13.61
CA LEU A 689 0.81 -2.20 12.74
C LEU A 689 1.01 -1.89 11.24
N ILE A 690 0.67 -0.67 10.79
CA ILE A 690 0.91 -0.22 9.41
C ILE A 690 2.42 -0.14 9.11
N ARG A 691 3.26 0.16 10.11
CA ARG A 691 4.72 0.28 9.96
C ARG A 691 5.45 -1.07 10.00
N THR A 692 4.87 -2.11 10.60
CA THR A 692 5.52 -3.43 10.75
C THR A 692 5.01 -4.49 9.78
N ASN A 693 3.85 -4.31 9.15
CA ASN A 693 3.26 -5.28 8.24
C ASN A 693 2.91 -4.64 6.88
N GLU A 694 3.74 -4.85 5.86
CA GLU A 694 3.50 -4.36 4.49
C GLU A 694 2.16 -4.86 3.91
N GLY A 695 1.73 -6.06 4.29
CA GLY A 695 0.44 -6.62 3.88
C GLY A 695 -0.76 -5.89 4.50
N ALA A 696 -0.63 -5.29 5.68
CA ALA A 696 -1.75 -4.71 6.43
C ALA A 696 -2.44 -3.54 5.71
N LEU A 697 -1.73 -2.84 4.82
CA LEU A 697 -2.31 -1.79 3.98
C LEU A 697 -3.49 -2.33 3.14
N SER A 698 -3.36 -3.55 2.61
CA SER A 698 -4.42 -4.21 1.84
C SER A 698 -5.63 -4.68 2.67
N LEU A 699 -5.51 -4.66 4.00
CA LEU A 699 -6.47 -5.27 4.92
C LEU A 699 -7.41 -4.25 5.58
N LEU A 700 -7.08 -2.96 5.47
CA LEU A 700 -7.76 -1.85 6.14
C LEU A 700 -8.75 -1.13 5.20
N PRO A 701 -9.84 -0.55 5.73
CA PRO A 701 -10.76 0.25 4.92
C PRO A 701 -10.07 1.50 4.38
N VAL A 702 -10.36 1.86 3.12
CA VAL A 702 -9.80 3.05 2.44
C VAL A 702 -9.97 4.31 3.30
N GLN A 703 -11.15 4.51 3.90
CA GLN A 703 -11.44 5.64 4.78
C GLN A 703 -10.51 5.71 6.01
N CYS A 704 -10.13 4.57 6.59
CA CYS A 704 -9.19 4.51 7.72
C CYS A 704 -7.76 4.88 7.28
N LEU A 705 -7.33 4.42 6.10
CA LEU A 705 -6.04 4.77 5.51
C LEU A 705 -5.97 6.28 5.18
N CYS A 706 -7.05 6.86 4.67
CA CYS A 706 -7.15 8.28 4.39
C CYS A 706 -7.25 9.15 5.65
N GLU A 707 -7.91 8.67 6.72
CA GLU A 707 -7.87 9.34 8.05
C GLU A 707 -6.46 9.33 8.63
N PHE A 708 -5.78 8.19 8.56
CA PHE A 708 -4.41 8.04 9.02
C PHE A 708 -3.48 9.05 8.32
N LEU A 709 -3.54 9.15 6.99
CA LEU A 709 -2.74 10.11 6.23
C LEU A 709 -3.03 11.57 6.64
N LEU A 710 -4.30 11.91 6.92
CA LEU A 710 -4.69 13.26 7.32
C LEU A 710 -4.27 13.60 8.77
N HIS A 711 -4.33 12.62 9.68
CA HIS A 711 -3.84 12.76 11.07
C HIS A 711 -2.33 13.01 11.09
N GLU A 712 -1.54 12.20 10.38
CA GLU A 712 -0.08 12.42 10.36
C GLU A 712 0.30 13.73 9.66
N CYS A 713 -0.45 14.16 8.63
CA CYS A 713 -0.30 15.49 8.01
C CYS A 713 -0.53 16.67 8.99
N GLN A 714 -1.19 16.44 10.13
CA GLN A 714 -1.33 17.43 11.20
C GLN A 714 -0.05 17.57 12.05
N GLN A 715 0.73 16.51 12.18
CA GLN A 715 1.98 16.51 12.96
C GLN A 715 3.12 17.26 12.25
N ILE A 716 3.02 17.45 10.93
CA ILE A 716 4.04 18.14 10.11
C ILE A 716 3.99 19.66 10.35
N THR A 717 4.89 20.16 11.19
CA THR A 717 5.05 21.59 11.49
C THR A 717 6.18 22.25 10.70
N SER A 718 7.25 21.51 10.37
CA SER A 718 8.43 22.01 9.66
C SER A 718 8.74 21.28 8.35
N ALA A 719 9.56 21.90 7.50
CA ALA A 719 10.05 21.31 6.26
C ALA A 719 10.99 20.10 6.50
N ALA A 720 11.69 20.07 7.64
CA ALA A 720 12.57 18.96 8.00
C ALA A 720 11.79 17.73 8.52
N GLU A 721 10.65 17.93 9.19
CA GLU A 721 9.71 16.85 9.49
C GLU A 721 9.08 16.27 8.22
N SER A 722 8.92 17.08 7.17
CA SER A 722 8.23 16.69 5.94
C SER A 722 8.97 15.59 5.16
N SER A 723 10.29 15.63 5.07
CA SER A 723 11.10 14.58 4.40
C SER A 723 11.13 13.28 5.19
N PHE A 724 11.35 13.35 6.51
CA PHE A 724 11.29 12.19 7.39
C PHE A 724 9.91 11.50 7.36
N PHE A 725 8.83 12.30 7.31
CA PHE A 725 7.48 11.81 7.13
C PHE A 725 7.29 11.07 5.79
N LEU A 726 7.84 11.59 4.68
CA LEU A 726 7.70 10.95 3.37
C LEU A 726 8.35 9.55 3.35
N ASP A 727 9.56 9.41 3.91
CA ASP A 727 10.21 8.10 4.03
C ASP A 727 9.45 7.16 4.97
N GLN A 728 8.95 7.66 6.11
CA GLN A 728 8.21 6.83 7.08
C GLN A 728 6.86 6.32 6.55
N HIS A 729 6.22 7.05 5.63
CA HIS A 729 4.86 6.74 5.13
C HIS A 729 4.79 6.43 3.63
N LYS A 730 5.94 6.21 2.98
CA LYS A 730 6.09 5.93 1.55
C LYS A 730 5.16 4.81 1.05
N ASN A 731 5.10 3.69 1.79
CA ASN A 731 4.27 2.53 1.41
C ASN A 731 2.76 2.85 1.45
N LEU A 732 2.30 3.60 2.46
CA LEU A 732 0.91 4.07 2.55
C LEU A 732 0.55 5.01 1.39
N ILE A 733 1.45 5.95 1.08
CA ILE A 733 1.25 6.91 -0.01
C ILE A 733 1.21 6.17 -1.36
N LEU A 734 2.16 5.26 -1.63
CA LEU A 734 2.15 4.45 -2.85
C LEU A 734 0.90 3.57 -2.98
N TYR A 735 0.41 2.99 -1.88
CA TYR A 735 -0.81 2.17 -1.88
C TYR A 735 -2.09 3.01 -2.13
N LEU A 736 -2.24 4.18 -1.49
CA LEU A 736 -3.35 5.09 -1.78
C LEU A 736 -3.29 5.64 -3.22
N ARG A 737 -2.08 5.74 -3.80
CA ARG A 737 -1.88 6.14 -5.20
C ARG A 737 -2.18 5.04 -6.21
N SER A 738 -2.00 3.75 -5.89
CA SER A 738 -2.38 2.68 -6.82
C SER A 738 -3.89 2.63 -7.04
N PHE A 739 -4.71 3.07 -6.08
CA PHE A 739 -6.12 3.33 -6.35
C PHE A 739 -6.32 4.46 -7.38
N LEU A 740 -5.73 5.65 -7.15
CA LEU A 740 -5.96 6.84 -7.99
C LEU A 740 -5.36 6.77 -9.40
N PHE A 741 -4.28 6.01 -9.60
CA PHE A 741 -3.52 5.93 -10.86
C PHE A 741 -3.43 4.53 -11.47
N GLY A 742 -3.95 3.49 -10.81
CA GLY A 742 -3.92 2.12 -11.32
C GLY A 742 -4.91 1.88 -12.46
N GLU A 743 -4.47 1.20 -13.51
CA GLU A 743 -5.28 0.91 -14.69
C GLU A 743 -6.43 -0.07 -14.37
N ASP A 744 -6.21 -1.02 -13.45
CA ASP A 744 -7.20 -2.03 -13.04
C ASP A 744 -8.19 -1.56 -11.95
N THR A 745 -8.01 -0.37 -11.34
CA THR A 745 -8.80 0.04 -10.17
C THR A 745 -10.26 0.37 -10.51
N GLU A 746 -11.20 -0.23 -9.78
CA GLU A 746 -12.64 0.06 -9.91
C GLU A 746 -12.99 1.53 -9.57
N VAL A 747 -13.96 2.08 -10.31
CA VAL A 747 -14.40 3.48 -10.18
C VAL A 747 -14.86 3.86 -8.75
N PRO A 748 -15.62 3.05 -7.99
CA PRO A 748 -16.03 3.40 -6.64
C PRO A 748 -14.85 3.64 -5.68
N ALA A 749 -13.76 2.86 -5.79
CA ALA A 749 -12.58 3.03 -4.94
C ALA A 749 -11.85 4.36 -5.23
N ILE A 750 -11.81 4.79 -6.50
CA ILE A 750 -11.27 6.10 -6.90
C ILE A 750 -12.16 7.22 -6.33
N GLN A 751 -13.48 7.06 -6.39
CA GLN A 751 -14.44 8.00 -5.82
C GLN A 751 -14.32 8.09 -4.30
N GLU A 752 -14.22 6.98 -3.57
CA GLU A 752 -14.04 6.98 -2.11
C GLU A 752 -12.78 7.76 -1.68
N VAL A 753 -11.61 7.49 -2.28
CA VAL A 753 -10.38 8.21 -1.94
C VAL A 753 -10.53 9.71 -2.21
N ALA A 754 -11.04 10.08 -3.39
CA ALA A 754 -11.15 11.48 -3.79
C ALA A 754 -12.18 12.25 -2.95
N GLU A 755 -13.40 11.72 -2.80
CA GLU A 755 -14.49 12.32 -2.05
C GLU A 755 -14.11 12.53 -0.58
N TYR A 756 -13.36 11.60 0.01
CA TYR A 756 -12.90 11.68 1.40
C TYR A 756 -12.04 12.92 1.68
N PHE A 757 -11.09 13.23 0.81
CA PHE A 757 -10.28 14.44 0.94
C PHE A 757 -11.02 15.71 0.47
N LEU A 758 -11.80 15.63 -0.61
CA LEU A 758 -12.58 16.76 -1.15
C LEU A 758 -13.64 17.28 -0.16
N ARG A 759 -14.37 16.38 0.53
CA ARG A 759 -15.34 16.72 1.58
C ARG A 759 -14.72 17.49 2.76
N ARG A 760 -13.42 17.31 2.99
CA ARG A 760 -12.67 17.93 4.09
C ARG A 760 -11.90 19.19 3.66
N ILE A 761 -11.63 19.30 2.38
CA ILE A 761 -11.12 20.51 1.73
C ILE A 761 -12.10 21.69 1.89
N HIS A 762 -13.42 21.47 1.94
CA HIS A 762 -14.41 22.52 2.26
C HIS A 762 -14.83 22.62 3.76
N SER A 763 -14.03 22.06 4.69
CA SER A 763 -14.32 22.12 6.13
C SER A 763 -14.19 23.55 6.70
N SER A 764 -15.08 23.92 7.64
CA SER A 764 -15.00 25.17 8.41
C SER A 764 -13.65 25.36 9.11
N HIS A 765 -13.04 24.27 9.58
CA HIS A 765 -11.78 24.29 10.29
C HIS A 765 -10.57 24.41 9.35
N THR A 766 -9.89 25.57 9.38
CA THR A 766 -8.73 25.87 8.52
C THR A 766 -7.58 24.86 8.63
N ILE A 767 -7.37 24.25 9.80
CA ILE A 767 -6.36 23.19 9.97
C ILE A 767 -6.75 21.96 9.14
N THR A 768 -8.00 21.50 9.24
CA THR A 768 -8.53 20.36 8.48
C THR A 768 -8.42 20.59 6.96
N ARG A 769 -8.79 21.78 6.47
CA ARG A 769 -8.61 22.13 5.04
C ARG A 769 -7.15 21.99 4.60
N ARG A 770 -6.22 22.61 5.35
CA ARG A 770 -4.79 22.60 5.00
C ARG A 770 -4.18 21.21 5.06
N ASN A 771 -4.61 20.35 5.99
CA ASN A 771 -4.15 18.97 6.07
C ASN A 771 -4.73 18.11 4.92
N ALA A 772 -5.99 18.32 4.54
CA ALA A 772 -6.59 17.66 3.38
C ALA A 772 -5.90 18.07 2.07
N PHE A 773 -5.57 19.36 1.89
CA PHE A 773 -4.76 19.83 0.76
C PHE A 773 -3.34 19.26 0.75
N ARG A 774 -2.68 19.14 1.92
CA ARG A 774 -1.37 18.48 2.04
C ARG A 774 -1.43 17.00 1.63
N ALA A 775 -2.39 16.25 2.17
CA ALA A 775 -2.60 14.84 1.82
C ALA A 775 -2.89 14.68 0.32
N LEU A 776 -3.76 15.51 -0.25
CA LEU A 776 -4.07 15.48 -1.68
C LEU A 776 -2.85 15.86 -2.55
N LYS A 777 -2.00 16.80 -2.13
CA LYS A 777 -0.71 17.09 -2.80
C LYS A 777 0.19 15.84 -2.84
N LEU A 778 0.37 15.17 -1.70
CA LEU A 778 1.19 13.95 -1.59
C LEU A 778 0.67 12.79 -2.46
N LEU A 779 -0.65 12.69 -2.63
CA LEU A 779 -1.29 11.66 -3.44
C LEU A 779 -1.29 11.98 -4.95
N LEU A 780 -1.06 13.23 -5.37
CA LEU A 780 -1.07 13.61 -6.78
C LEU A 780 0.33 13.71 -7.41
N LEU A 781 1.28 14.41 -6.76
CA LEU A 781 2.61 14.71 -7.34
C LEU A 781 3.42 13.43 -7.67
N PRO A 782 4.03 13.29 -8.85
CA PRO A 782 4.91 12.16 -9.15
C PRO A 782 6.03 11.96 -8.10
N PRO A 783 6.53 10.73 -7.89
CA PRO A 783 7.58 10.43 -6.91
C PRO A 783 8.85 11.29 -7.01
N ILE A 784 9.17 11.77 -8.22
CA ILE A 784 10.33 12.62 -8.53
C ILE A 784 10.06 14.09 -8.14
N ASP A 785 8.85 14.57 -8.40
CA ASP A 785 8.47 15.97 -8.13
C ASP A 785 8.22 16.22 -6.64
N LEU A 786 7.87 15.18 -5.87
CA LEU A 786 7.67 15.25 -4.42
C LEU A 786 8.87 15.86 -3.69
N GLU A 787 10.08 15.38 -3.96
CA GLU A 787 11.31 15.87 -3.31
C GLU A 787 11.57 17.37 -3.60
N VAL A 788 11.16 17.85 -4.78
CA VAL A 788 11.37 19.24 -5.21
C VAL A 788 10.28 20.17 -4.63
N GLU A 789 9.02 19.79 -4.76
CA GLU A 789 7.87 20.61 -4.38
C GLU A 789 7.56 20.63 -2.87
N MET A 790 8.28 19.86 -2.06
CA MET A 790 8.22 19.92 -0.59
C MET A 790 8.93 21.16 0.01
N HIS A 791 9.79 21.83 -0.77
CA HIS A 791 10.43 23.10 -0.36
C HIS A 791 9.65 24.35 -0.77
N ALA A 792 8.63 24.22 -1.63
CA ALA A 792 7.74 25.31 -2.00
C ALA A 792 6.79 25.69 -0.85
N LYS A 793 6.26 26.92 -0.87
CA LYS A 793 5.13 27.29 0.00
C LYS A 793 3.87 26.51 -0.42
N SER A 794 2.81 26.60 0.39
CA SER A 794 1.57 25.84 0.17
C SER A 794 0.75 26.41 -0.98
N ASP A 795 1.26 26.29 -2.20
CA ASP A 795 0.63 26.75 -3.43
C ASP A 795 -0.41 25.72 -3.90
N VAL A 796 -1.68 26.04 -3.67
CA VAL A 796 -2.85 25.25 -4.12
C VAL A 796 -2.79 24.93 -5.62
N SER A 797 -2.12 25.78 -6.41
CA SER A 797 -1.85 25.65 -7.84
C SER A 797 -1.35 24.27 -8.26
N CYS A 798 -0.47 23.61 -7.49
CA CYS A 798 0.05 22.28 -7.84
C CYS A 798 -1.08 21.22 -7.85
N VAL A 799 -1.91 21.19 -6.80
CA VAL A 799 -3.05 20.27 -6.68
C VAL A 799 -4.02 20.49 -7.84
N LEU A 800 -4.35 21.74 -8.16
CA LEU A 800 -5.24 22.09 -9.28
C LEU A 800 -4.63 21.73 -10.64
N GLN A 801 -3.31 21.77 -10.80
CA GLN A 801 -2.63 21.39 -12.04
C GLN A 801 -2.53 19.86 -12.23
N TYR A 802 -2.42 19.08 -11.15
CA TYR A 802 -2.30 17.62 -11.23
C TYR A 802 -3.65 16.87 -11.16
N LEU A 803 -4.70 17.44 -10.56
CA LEU A 803 -6.04 16.83 -10.50
C LEU A 803 -6.58 16.38 -11.89
N PRO A 804 -6.56 17.22 -12.95
CA PRO A 804 -7.09 16.83 -14.27
C PRO A 804 -6.21 15.82 -15.03
N LYS A 805 -5.00 15.52 -14.54
CA LYS A 805 -4.06 14.59 -15.19
C LYS A 805 -4.26 13.14 -14.74
N MET A 806 -5.21 12.86 -13.82
CA MET A 806 -5.49 11.50 -13.38
C MET A 806 -6.24 10.69 -14.46
N PRO A 807 -5.91 9.39 -14.66
CA PRO A 807 -6.39 8.59 -15.79
C PRO A 807 -7.90 8.34 -15.84
N ARG A 808 -8.65 8.67 -14.76
CA ARG A 808 -10.12 8.58 -14.69
C ARG A 808 -10.78 9.82 -14.06
N PHE A 809 -10.20 11.02 -14.26
CA PHE A 809 -10.69 12.26 -13.62
C PHE A 809 -12.20 12.53 -13.84
N ASP A 810 -12.76 12.18 -15.00
CA ASP A 810 -14.18 12.36 -15.28
C ASP A 810 -15.13 11.71 -14.27
N ALA A 811 -14.73 10.59 -13.66
CA ALA A 811 -15.53 9.91 -12.64
C ALA A 811 -15.65 10.69 -11.32
N ILE A 812 -14.73 11.62 -11.05
CA ILE A 812 -14.73 12.48 -9.86
C ILE A 812 -14.93 13.97 -10.19
N ARG A 813 -15.01 14.36 -11.48
CA ARG A 813 -15.14 15.75 -11.94
C ARG A 813 -16.29 16.49 -11.26
N SER A 814 -17.47 15.86 -11.21
CA SER A 814 -18.68 16.40 -10.56
C SER A 814 -18.46 16.71 -9.06
N ILE A 815 -17.83 15.78 -8.32
CA ILE A 815 -17.55 15.92 -6.87
C ILE A 815 -16.49 17.02 -6.67
N THR A 816 -15.48 17.06 -7.53
CA THR A 816 -14.38 18.02 -7.49
C THR A 816 -14.84 19.45 -7.76
N MET A 817 -15.73 19.65 -8.74
CA MET A 817 -16.34 20.96 -9.05
C MET A 817 -17.18 21.49 -7.89
N SER A 818 -18.10 20.68 -7.35
CA SER A 818 -18.92 21.04 -6.18
C SER A 818 -18.05 21.37 -4.96
N ALA A 819 -17.06 20.52 -4.64
CA ALA A 819 -16.15 20.76 -3.52
C ALA A 819 -15.42 22.10 -3.63
N PHE A 820 -14.87 22.48 -4.80
CA PHE A 820 -14.19 23.77 -4.94
C PHE A 820 -15.13 24.99 -4.94
N ALA A 821 -16.37 24.86 -5.40
CA ALA A 821 -17.39 25.90 -5.22
C ALA A 821 -17.67 26.14 -3.73
N GLN A 822 -17.88 25.06 -2.96
CA GLN A 822 -18.06 25.09 -1.51
C GLN A 822 -16.82 25.63 -0.75
N VAL A 823 -15.59 25.33 -1.20
CA VAL A 823 -14.37 25.93 -0.60
C VAL A 823 -14.39 27.45 -0.66
N CYS A 824 -14.86 28.04 -1.76
CA CYS A 824 -14.94 29.50 -1.90
C CYS A 824 -15.85 30.15 -0.83
N LEU A 825 -16.83 29.41 -0.29
CA LEU A 825 -17.68 29.89 0.82
C LEU A 825 -16.98 29.91 2.18
N VAL A 826 -15.87 29.17 2.34
CA VAL A 826 -15.17 29.05 3.62
C VAL A 826 -13.79 29.73 3.60
N GLU A 827 -13.12 29.78 2.46
CA GLU A 827 -11.71 30.19 2.41
C GLU A 827 -11.50 31.69 2.71
N THR A 828 -10.35 31.96 3.31
CA THR A 828 -9.88 33.23 3.89
C THR A 828 -8.69 33.83 3.14
N GLU A 829 -8.02 33.03 2.29
CA GLU A 829 -6.88 33.45 1.48
C GLU A 829 -7.34 33.83 0.06
N ALA A 830 -6.96 35.03 -0.39
CA ALA A 830 -7.51 35.63 -1.62
C ALA A 830 -6.92 35.07 -2.92
N SER A 831 -5.68 34.56 -2.87
CA SER A 831 -4.99 33.95 -4.00
C SER A 831 -5.65 32.62 -4.37
N PHE A 832 -5.93 31.78 -3.36
CA PHE A 832 -6.56 30.48 -3.51
C PHE A 832 -7.98 30.60 -4.09
N ILE A 833 -8.78 31.59 -3.66
CA ILE A 833 -10.11 31.85 -4.24
C ILE A 833 -10.01 32.11 -5.75
N ILE A 834 -9.00 32.87 -6.21
CA ILE A 834 -8.79 33.11 -7.65
C ILE A 834 -8.39 31.81 -8.36
N SER A 835 -7.51 31.00 -7.76
CA SER A 835 -7.10 29.70 -8.33
C SER A 835 -8.26 28.70 -8.41
N TYR A 836 -9.16 28.66 -7.42
CA TYR A 836 -10.37 27.83 -7.50
C TYR A 836 -11.30 28.31 -8.63
N LEU A 837 -11.52 29.63 -8.78
CA LEU A 837 -12.32 30.17 -9.88
C LEU A 837 -11.73 29.86 -11.27
N GLU A 838 -10.40 29.91 -11.41
CA GLU A 838 -9.67 29.49 -12.62
C GLU A 838 -9.88 28.00 -12.94
N PHE A 839 -9.87 27.15 -11.91
CA PHE A 839 -10.14 25.72 -12.02
C PHE A 839 -11.61 25.42 -12.36
N LEU A 840 -12.57 26.14 -11.78
CA LEU A 840 -14.00 25.98 -12.12
C LEU A 840 -14.28 26.40 -13.57
N VAL A 841 -13.71 27.52 -14.05
CA VAL A 841 -13.86 27.97 -15.45
C VAL A 841 -13.32 26.94 -16.45
N SER A 842 -12.20 26.30 -16.13
CA SER A 842 -11.55 25.30 -16.99
C SER A 842 -12.14 23.89 -16.87
N GLY A 843 -12.82 23.56 -15.76
CA GLY A 843 -13.45 22.25 -15.55
C GLY A 843 -14.85 22.07 -16.17
N ILE A 844 -15.50 23.14 -16.64
CA ILE A 844 -16.87 23.11 -17.19
C ILE A 844 -16.87 22.84 -18.70
N ASN A 845 -17.40 21.67 -19.06
CA ASN A 845 -17.64 21.21 -20.42
C ASN A 845 -19.05 21.60 -20.91
N ASP A 846 -19.24 21.60 -22.23
CA ASP A 846 -20.53 21.93 -22.88
C ASP A 846 -21.56 20.79 -22.86
N TYR A 847 -21.16 19.62 -22.36
CA TYR A 847 -22.03 18.47 -22.11
C TYR A 847 -22.32 18.23 -20.61
N ASP A 848 -21.93 19.15 -19.73
CA ASP A 848 -22.24 19.06 -18.30
C ASP A 848 -23.72 19.33 -18.01
N ASP A 849 -24.24 18.57 -17.04
CA ASP A 849 -25.63 18.59 -16.58
C ASP A 849 -26.05 19.97 -16.07
N LEU A 850 -27.23 20.45 -16.48
CA LEU A 850 -27.66 21.82 -16.22
C LEU A 850 -28.03 22.02 -14.75
N ASP A 851 -28.61 21.00 -14.10
CA ASP A 851 -29.04 21.09 -12.71
C ASP A 851 -27.82 21.20 -11.78
N LYS A 852 -26.81 20.34 -11.99
CA LYS A 852 -25.52 20.36 -11.27
C LYS A 852 -24.69 21.62 -11.53
N PHE A 853 -24.77 22.17 -12.74
CA PHE A 853 -24.15 23.47 -13.02
C PHE A 853 -24.92 24.61 -12.33
N GLY A 854 -26.25 24.47 -12.18
CA GLY A 854 -27.08 25.35 -11.35
C GLY A 854 -26.67 25.36 -9.89
N GLU A 855 -26.47 24.19 -9.26
CA GLU A 855 -25.96 24.06 -7.88
C GLU A 855 -24.66 24.87 -7.69
N LEU A 856 -23.67 24.65 -8.55
CA LEU A 856 -22.38 25.36 -8.52
C LEU A 856 -22.54 26.89 -8.70
N ILE A 857 -23.50 27.33 -9.51
CA ILE A 857 -23.76 28.77 -9.72
C ILE A 857 -24.51 29.37 -8.52
N VAL A 858 -25.32 28.60 -7.79
CA VAL A 858 -25.93 29.02 -6.52
C VAL A 858 -24.86 29.18 -5.43
N ASP A 859 -23.91 28.25 -5.31
CA ASP A 859 -22.76 28.38 -4.40
C ASP A 859 -21.94 29.65 -4.69
N LEU A 860 -21.60 29.89 -5.96
CA LEU A 860 -20.91 31.12 -6.36
C LEU A 860 -21.79 32.38 -6.23
N SER A 861 -23.11 32.24 -6.14
CA SER A 861 -24.02 33.35 -5.83
C SER A 861 -24.00 33.70 -4.34
N GLN A 862 -23.95 32.70 -3.45
CA GLN A 862 -23.74 32.93 -2.01
C GLN A 862 -22.39 33.62 -1.73
N LEU A 863 -21.32 33.23 -2.45
CA LEU A 863 -20.03 33.93 -2.41
C LEU A 863 -20.15 35.43 -2.74
N LEU A 864 -20.94 35.78 -3.77
CA LEU A 864 -21.14 37.14 -4.24
C LEU A 864 -22.04 37.97 -3.32
N VAL A 865 -23.10 37.36 -2.77
CA VAL A 865 -24.11 38.02 -1.92
C VAL A 865 -23.62 38.13 -0.47
N GLU A 866 -23.24 37.02 0.15
CA GLU A 866 -23.02 36.94 1.61
C GLU A 866 -21.58 37.32 1.98
N ARG A 867 -20.58 36.86 1.22
CA ARG A 867 -19.15 37.07 1.53
C ARG A 867 -18.57 38.35 0.93
N GLY A 868 -19.40 39.39 0.79
CA GLY A 868 -19.04 40.65 0.12
C GLY A 868 -17.78 41.34 0.67
N THR A 869 -17.42 41.13 1.93
CA THR A 869 -16.17 41.64 2.53
C THR A 869 -14.92 40.93 2.00
N MET A 870 -14.95 39.59 1.89
CA MET A 870 -13.89 38.79 1.28
C MET A 870 -13.81 39.07 -0.23
N LEU A 871 -14.95 39.14 -0.91
CA LEU A 871 -15.01 39.49 -2.33
C LEU A 871 -14.39 40.86 -2.61
N ASN A 872 -14.67 41.87 -1.79
CA ASN A 872 -14.03 43.19 -1.89
C ASN A 872 -12.51 43.12 -1.67
N ALA A 873 -12.00 42.21 -0.84
CA ALA A 873 -10.55 42.00 -0.69
C ALA A 873 -9.95 41.30 -1.94
N VAL A 874 -10.61 40.28 -2.48
CA VAL A 874 -10.20 39.59 -3.71
C VAL A 874 -10.18 40.55 -4.90
N ILE A 875 -11.26 41.30 -5.13
CA ILE A 875 -11.41 42.15 -6.31
C ILE A 875 -10.63 43.46 -6.19
N LEU A 876 -10.74 44.19 -5.06
CA LEU A 876 -10.25 45.57 -4.96
C LEU A 876 -8.85 45.71 -4.34
N LYS A 877 -8.31 44.65 -3.71
CA LYS A 877 -7.00 44.70 -3.03
C LYS A 877 -5.96 43.73 -3.58
N HIS A 878 -6.36 42.65 -4.25
CA HIS A 878 -5.40 41.66 -4.76
C HIS A 878 -4.89 42.00 -6.17
N LYS A 879 -3.60 41.72 -6.44
CA LYS A 879 -2.93 42.02 -7.72
C LYS A 879 -3.59 41.37 -8.95
N HIS A 880 -4.39 40.33 -8.75
CA HIS A 880 -5.11 39.61 -9.80
C HIS A 880 -6.65 39.71 -9.67
N GLY A 881 -7.17 40.66 -8.90
CA GLY A 881 -8.61 40.81 -8.62
C GLY A 881 -9.49 40.96 -9.87
N LEU A 882 -8.98 41.57 -10.95
CA LEU A 882 -9.70 41.66 -12.23
C LEU A 882 -9.96 40.27 -12.86
N ARG A 883 -9.03 39.31 -12.72
CA ARG A 883 -9.23 37.94 -13.21
C ARG A 883 -10.40 37.25 -12.50
N ALA A 884 -10.63 37.55 -11.22
CA ALA A 884 -11.78 37.03 -10.49
C ALA A 884 -13.10 37.51 -11.12
N ILE A 885 -13.19 38.78 -11.54
CA ILE A 885 -14.33 39.31 -12.30
C ILE A 885 -14.46 38.57 -13.64
N ASP A 886 -13.37 38.40 -14.39
CA ASP A 886 -13.39 37.72 -15.69
C ASP A 886 -13.85 36.26 -15.59
N PHE A 887 -13.36 35.51 -14.59
CA PHE A 887 -13.76 34.14 -14.33
C PHE A 887 -15.25 34.05 -13.92
N LEU A 888 -15.68 34.85 -12.95
CA LEU A 888 -17.09 34.89 -12.54
C LEU A 888 -18.01 35.31 -13.69
N THR A 889 -17.63 36.32 -14.47
CA THR A 889 -18.39 36.76 -15.66
C THR A 889 -18.53 35.63 -16.67
N THR A 890 -17.46 34.86 -16.91
CA THR A 890 -17.48 33.68 -17.80
C THR A 890 -18.43 32.59 -17.29
N LEU A 891 -18.42 32.31 -15.98
CA LEU A 891 -19.29 31.29 -15.36
C LEU A 891 -20.78 31.68 -15.45
N PHE A 892 -21.12 32.89 -15.01
CA PHE A 892 -22.51 33.37 -15.04
C PHE A 892 -23.01 33.59 -16.49
N LEU A 893 -22.13 33.96 -17.44
CA LEU A 893 -22.48 34.04 -18.87
C LEU A 893 -22.73 32.66 -19.49
N LYS A 894 -21.87 31.66 -19.23
CA LYS A 894 -22.11 30.26 -19.64
C LYS A 894 -23.43 29.73 -19.09
N TYR A 895 -23.74 30.00 -17.82
CA TYR A 895 -25.00 29.56 -17.20
C TYR A 895 -26.22 30.24 -17.81
N THR A 896 -26.19 31.58 -17.94
CA THR A 896 -27.32 32.36 -18.48
C THR A 896 -27.68 31.98 -19.91
N HIS A 897 -26.70 31.69 -20.77
CA HIS A 897 -26.98 31.15 -22.10
C HIS A 897 -27.61 29.74 -22.10
N ARG A 898 -27.26 28.86 -21.14
CA ARG A 898 -27.85 27.51 -21.04
C ARG A 898 -29.29 27.54 -20.52
N ILE A 899 -29.62 28.39 -19.54
CA ILE A 899 -31.01 28.57 -19.08
C ILE A 899 -31.89 29.34 -20.09
N ALA A 900 -31.28 30.16 -20.96
CA ALA A 900 -32.00 30.86 -22.03
C ALA A 900 -32.50 29.91 -23.14
N ASN A 901 -31.73 28.85 -23.42
CA ASN A 901 -32.03 27.83 -24.43
C ASN A 901 -31.85 26.42 -23.82
N PRO A 902 -32.71 26.00 -22.87
CA PRO A 902 -32.50 24.78 -22.12
C PRO A 902 -32.68 23.54 -23.03
N PRO A 903 -31.79 22.53 -22.96
CA PRO A 903 -31.80 21.38 -23.86
C PRO A 903 -32.99 20.43 -23.63
N ARG A 904 -33.75 20.62 -22.56
CA ARG A 904 -35.03 19.97 -22.22
C ARG A 904 -35.92 21.01 -21.51
N PRO A 905 -37.26 20.92 -21.60
CA PRO A 905 -38.13 21.76 -20.78
C PRO A 905 -37.91 21.45 -19.29
N LEU A 906 -37.55 22.47 -18.51
CA LEU A 906 -37.28 22.36 -17.08
C LEU A 906 -38.59 22.13 -16.30
N TYR A 907 -38.87 20.88 -15.96
CA TYR A 907 -39.97 20.50 -15.06
C TYR A 907 -39.51 20.56 -13.61
N ALA A 908 -39.63 21.74 -13.00
CA ALA A 908 -39.31 21.94 -11.58
C ALA A 908 -40.24 21.13 -10.67
N TRP A 909 -39.72 20.06 -10.07
CA TRP A 909 -40.37 19.27 -9.01
C TRP A 909 -39.42 19.15 -7.80
N GLY A 910 -39.25 20.27 -7.10
CA GLY A 910 -38.54 20.37 -5.83
C GLY A 910 -39.28 21.34 -4.88
N PRO A 911 -39.24 21.14 -3.56
CA PRO A 911 -40.00 21.94 -2.60
C PRO A 911 -39.31 23.26 -2.20
N ASP A 912 -38.26 23.67 -2.90
CA ASP A 912 -37.42 24.81 -2.52
C ASP A 912 -38.08 26.15 -2.86
N THR A 913 -38.28 27.00 -1.85
CA THR A 913 -39.06 28.25 -1.91
C THR A 913 -38.41 29.38 -2.70
N ASP A 914 -37.14 29.24 -3.08
CA ASP A 914 -36.27 30.32 -3.51
C ASP A 914 -36.06 30.34 -5.04
N LEU A 915 -36.78 29.47 -5.76
CA LEU A 915 -36.88 29.45 -7.21
C LEU A 915 -37.97 30.41 -7.70
N ILE A 916 -37.66 31.13 -8.77
CA ILE A 916 -38.55 32.07 -9.46
C ILE A 916 -38.59 31.78 -10.95
N PHE A 917 -39.74 32.03 -11.59
CA PHE A 917 -39.90 31.94 -13.03
C PHE A 917 -39.61 33.29 -13.66
N VAL A 918 -38.50 33.41 -14.40
CA VAL A 918 -38.04 34.66 -15.02
C VAL A 918 -38.42 34.67 -16.49
N ARG A 919 -39.12 35.71 -16.94
CA ARG A 919 -39.38 36.02 -18.36
C ARG A 919 -38.49 37.19 -18.80
N PHE A 920 -37.76 37.00 -19.89
CA PHE A 920 -36.90 38.01 -20.50
C PHE A 920 -37.64 38.79 -21.61
N PRO A 921 -37.26 40.05 -21.91
CA PRO A 921 -37.91 40.86 -22.94
C PRO A 921 -37.87 40.27 -24.36
N ASN A 922 -36.91 39.38 -24.63
CA ASN A 922 -36.80 38.66 -25.91
C ASN A 922 -37.81 37.49 -26.06
N GLY A 923 -38.69 37.27 -25.08
CA GLY A 923 -39.71 36.22 -25.07
C GLY A 923 -39.27 34.87 -24.48
N GLN A 924 -37.98 34.69 -24.15
CA GLN A 924 -37.50 33.50 -23.42
C GLN A 924 -37.99 33.53 -21.97
N ALA A 925 -38.22 32.37 -21.36
CA ALA A 925 -38.54 32.26 -19.95
C ALA A 925 -38.01 30.95 -19.34
N THR A 926 -37.56 31.00 -18.09
CA THR A 926 -36.89 29.89 -17.39
C THR A 926 -36.99 30.03 -15.86
N THR A 927 -36.86 28.92 -15.14
CA THR A 927 -36.73 28.89 -13.68
C THR A 927 -35.29 29.16 -13.25
N VAL A 928 -35.09 30.01 -12.22
CA VAL A 928 -33.76 30.35 -11.65
C VAL A 928 -33.91 30.59 -10.15
N SER A 929 -32.86 30.37 -9.35
CA SER A 929 -32.83 30.87 -7.96
C SER A 929 -32.68 32.40 -7.92
N ILE A 930 -33.41 33.07 -7.02
CA ILE A 930 -33.30 34.52 -6.79
C ILE A 930 -31.88 34.97 -6.44
N LEU A 931 -31.08 34.11 -5.78
CA LEU A 931 -29.69 34.40 -5.44
C LEU A 931 -28.82 34.66 -6.68
N VAL A 932 -29.08 33.98 -7.79
CA VAL A 932 -28.36 34.17 -9.05
C VAL A 932 -28.63 35.55 -9.64
N VAL A 933 -29.87 36.04 -9.56
CA VAL A 933 -30.25 37.39 -10.03
C VAL A 933 -29.55 38.46 -9.19
N HIS A 934 -29.55 38.28 -7.86
CA HIS A 934 -28.81 39.16 -6.94
C HIS A 934 -27.31 39.15 -7.24
N ALA A 935 -26.72 37.97 -7.45
CA ALA A 935 -25.30 37.79 -7.72
C ALA A 935 -24.85 38.42 -9.04
N VAL A 936 -25.62 38.27 -10.12
CA VAL A 936 -25.34 38.94 -11.41
C VAL A 936 -25.38 40.46 -11.26
N ALA A 937 -26.39 41.02 -10.58
CA ALA A 937 -26.46 42.46 -10.34
C ALA A 937 -25.29 42.97 -9.47
N ILE A 938 -24.84 42.18 -8.50
CA ILE A 938 -23.63 42.46 -7.70
C ILE A 938 -22.37 42.45 -8.56
N LEU A 939 -22.19 41.42 -9.40
CA LEU A 939 -21.03 41.25 -10.28
C LEU A 939 -20.93 42.39 -11.29
N LEU A 940 -22.04 42.69 -11.98
CA LEU A 940 -22.11 43.80 -12.95
C LEU A 940 -21.89 45.17 -12.27
N ALA A 941 -22.24 45.33 -10.99
CA ALA A 941 -22.02 46.58 -10.27
C ALA A 941 -20.54 46.91 -10.00
N PHE A 942 -19.64 45.92 -9.96
CA PHE A 942 -18.18 46.15 -9.86
C PHE A 942 -17.56 46.75 -11.12
N GLY A 943 -18.21 46.59 -12.29
CA GLY A 943 -17.65 46.96 -13.59
C GLY A 943 -16.85 45.82 -14.25
N PRO A 944 -16.35 46.03 -15.48
CA PRO A 944 -15.69 45.00 -16.26
C PRO A 944 -14.30 44.63 -15.72
N GLY A 945 -13.94 43.34 -15.86
CA GLY A 945 -12.55 42.87 -15.78
C GLY A 945 -11.78 43.18 -17.08
N ALA A 946 -10.76 42.39 -17.41
CA ALA A 946 -10.04 42.54 -18.67
C ALA A 946 -10.90 42.13 -19.89
N THR A 947 -11.88 41.25 -19.71
CA THR A 947 -12.73 40.68 -20.77
C THR A 947 -14.00 41.51 -21.02
N HIS A 948 -13.82 42.81 -21.31
CA HIS A 948 -14.90 43.78 -21.54
C HIS A 948 -16.07 43.28 -22.42
N HIS A 949 -15.81 42.44 -23.42
CA HIS A 949 -16.83 41.86 -24.29
C HIS A 949 -17.79 40.91 -23.57
N LEU A 950 -17.29 40.01 -22.71
CA LEU A 950 -18.11 39.05 -21.97
C LEU A 950 -18.99 39.77 -20.92
N PHE A 951 -18.42 40.80 -20.28
CA PHE A 951 -19.16 41.70 -19.40
C PHE A 951 -20.30 42.43 -20.14
N GLY A 952 -20.05 42.87 -21.37
CA GLY A 952 -21.05 43.45 -22.27
C GLY A 952 -22.21 42.48 -22.53
N GLN A 953 -21.92 41.25 -22.98
CA GLN A 953 -22.95 40.24 -23.24
C GLN A 953 -23.82 39.94 -22.00
N LEU A 954 -23.21 39.81 -20.82
CA LEU A 954 -23.94 39.56 -19.56
C LEU A 954 -24.82 40.77 -19.16
N LEU A 955 -24.35 41.99 -19.40
CA LEU A 955 -25.11 43.22 -19.19
C LEU A 955 -26.27 43.37 -20.19
N ASP A 956 -26.07 43.00 -21.45
CA ASP A 956 -27.08 43.01 -22.51
C ASP A 956 -28.20 42.01 -22.26
N PHE A 957 -27.88 40.86 -21.66
CA PHE A 957 -28.88 39.84 -21.32
C PHE A 957 -29.81 40.24 -20.14
N TRP A 958 -29.27 40.85 -19.08
CA TRP A 958 -30.04 41.19 -17.87
C TRP A 958 -30.55 42.64 -17.80
N PHE A 959 -29.89 43.58 -18.48
CA PHE A 959 -30.18 45.02 -18.42
C PHE A 959 -30.08 45.66 -19.82
N PRO A 960 -30.90 45.21 -20.81
CA PRO A 960 -30.76 45.57 -22.22
C PRO A 960 -30.98 47.06 -22.51
N GLU A 961 -30.45 47.54 -23.64
CA GLU A 961 -30.52 48.96 -24.05
C GLU A 961 -31.92 49.43 -24.46
N SER A 962 -32.84 48.52 -24.77
CA SER A 962 -34.28 48.83 -24.89
C SER A 962 -34.86 49.40 -23.59
N GLY A 963 -34.23 49.12 -22.45
CA GLY A 963 -34.74 49.52 -21.16
C GLY A 963 -35.98 48.74 -20.74
N GLU A 964 -36.16 47.51 -21.19
CA GLU A 964 -37.11 46.56 -20.60
C GLU A 964 -36.34 45.59 -19.69
N LEU A 965 -36.86 45.33 -18.48
CA LEU A 965 -36.20 44.45 -17.51
C LEU A 965 -36.87 43.06 -17.53
N PRO A 966 -36.13 41.99 -17.21
CA PRO A 966 -36.77 40.69 -16.98
C PRO A 966 -37.79 40.78 -15.82
N GLN A 967 -38.90 40.07 -15.97
CA GLN A 967 -39.95 39.95 -14.95
C GLN A 967 -39.83 38.61 -14.24
N GLY A 968 -39.88 38.63 -12.90
CA GLY A 968 -39.92 37.41 -12.09
C GLY A 968 -41.34 37.10 -11.64
N PHE A 969 -41.69 35.81 -11.55
CA PHE A 969 -42.95 35.34 -10.96
C PHE A 969 -42.66 34.27 -9.91
N VAL A 970 -43.41 34.28 -8.80
CA VAL A 970 -43.26 33.29 -7.73
C VAL A 970 -43.77 31.93 -8.23
N MET A 971 -43.02 30.85 -7.99
CA MET A 971 -43.41 29.51 -8.43
C MET A 971 -44.79 29.11 -7.87
N ASN A 972 -45.65 28.57 -8.73
CA ASN A 972 -47.06 28.23 -8.46
C ASN A 972 -48.00 29.42 -8.15
N SER A 973 -47.56 30.67 -8.32
CA SER A 973 -48.40 31.87 -8.23
C SER A 973 -48.36 32.69 -9.54
N THR A 974 -49.29 33.62 -9.71
CA THR A 974 -49.25 34.66 -10.74
C THR A 974 -48.69 35.99 -10.23
N GLU A 975 -48.22 36.03 -8.98
CA GLU A 975 -47.64 37.22 -8.35
C GLU A 975 -46.23 37.52 -8.87
N GLU A 976 -45.98 38.79 -9.18
CA GLU A 976 -44.68 39.28 -9.66
C GLU A 976 -43.68 39.36 -8.49
N ALA A 977 -42.54 38.68 -8.65
CA ALA A 977 -41.49 38.59 -7.64
C ALA A 977 -40.53 39.79 -7.73
N VAL A 978 -40.22 40.40 -6.58
CA VAL A 978 -39.31 41.57 -6.50
C VAL A 978 -37.85 41.13 -6.71
N LEU A 979 -37.41 41.13 -7.97
CA LEU A 979 -36.07 40.71 -8.38
C LEU A 979 -34.92 41.55 -7.78
N PHE A 980 -35.19 42.80 -7.43
CA PHE A 980 -34.18 43.78 -7.01
C PHE A 980 -34.62 44.50 -5.72
N PRO A 981 -34.30 43.95 -4.53
CA PRO A 981 -34.62 44.58 -3.25
C PRO A 981 -33.78 45.84 -2.99
N ASP A 982 -34.22 46.69 -2.07
CA ASP A 982 -33.67 48.05 -1.87
C ASP A 982 -32.17 48.08 -1.55
N TRP A 983 -31.66 47.12 -0.77
CA TRP A 983 -30.22 47.01 -0.48
C TRP A 983 -29.38 46.76 -1.74
N LEU A 984 -29.96 46.08 -2.75
CA LEU A 984 -29.34 45.79 -4.03
C LEU A 984 -29.51 46.96 -5.01
N LYS A 985 -30.71 47.57 -5.09
CA LYS A 985 -30.93 48.83 -5.83
C LYS A 985 -29.94 49.92 -5.40
N LEU A 986 -29.71 50.05 -4.09
CA LEU A 986 -28.71 50.96 -3.51
C LEU A 986 -27.27 50.65 -3.97
N ARG A 987 -26.91 49.38 -4.14
CA ARG A 987 -25.59 48.97 -4.68
C ARG A 987 -25.48 49.24 -6.18
N MET A 988 -26.54 49.02 -6.95
CA MET A 988 -26.61 49.30 -8.38
C MET A 988 -26.49 50.81 -8.67
N ILE A 989 -27.18 51.66 -7.91
CA ILE A 989 -27.12 53.14 -8.02
C ILE A 989 -25.70 53.68 -7.74
N ARG A 990 -24.91 52.99 -6.92
CA ARG A 990 -23.50 53.30 -6.65
C ARG A 990 -22.53 52.88 -7.76
N SER A 991 -22.95 52.03 -8.70
CA SER A 991 -22.09 51.62 -9.82
C SER A 991 -21.81 52.78 -10.78
N SER A 992 -20.68 52.70 -11.49
CA SER A 992 -20.37 53.58 -12.63
C SER A 992 -21.28 53.32 -13.84
N ASN A 993 -21.77 52.08 -13.97
CA ASN A 993 -22.59 51.63 -15.10
C ASN A 993 -23.99 52.27 -15.07
N GLN A 994 -24.27 53.11 -16.07
CA GLN A 994 -25.52 53.87 -16.12
C GLN A 994 -26.76 52.98 -16.33
N ARG A 995 -26.65 51.84 -17.04
CA ARG A 995 -27.78 50.92 -17.27
C ARG A 995 -28.25 50.27 -15.96
N LEU A 996 -27.34 49.93 -15.04
CA LEU A 996 -27.67 49.45 -13.69
C LEU A 996 -28.31 50.54 -12.83
N ALA A 997 -27.76 51.76 -12.86
CA ALA A 997 -28.32 52.88 -12.13
C ALA A 997 -29.74 53.23 -12.63
N ASP A 998 -29.98 53.26 -13.94
CA ASP A 998 -31.29 53.57 -14.54
C ASP A 998 -32.31 52.45 -14.33
N ALA A 999 -31.88 51.19 -14.20
CA ALA A 999 -32.73 50.08 -13.79
C ALA A 999 -33.15 50.21 -12.31
N ALA A 1000 -32.20 50.49 -11.41
CA ALA A 1000 -32.44 50.58 -9.98
C ALA A 1000 -33.23 51.83 -9.53
N LEU A 1001 -33.33 52.85 -10.38
CA LEU A 1001 -34.17 54.04 -10.14
C LEU A 1001 -35.65 53.83 -10.48
N ARG A 1002 -36.02 52.65 -11.00
CA ARG A 1002 -37.41 52.31 -11.33
C ARG A 1002 -38.17 51.87 -10.11
N ASP A 1003 -39.44 52.28 -10.08
CA ASP A 1003 -40.46 51.86 -9.11
C ASP A 1003 -40.02 52.07 -7.65
N LEU A 1004 -39.14 53.05 -7.44
CA LEU A 1004 -38.76 53.55 -6.12
C LEU A 1004 -39.89 54.40 -5.55
N GLN A 1005 -40.34 54.01 -4.36
CA GLN A 1005 -41.30 54.77 -3.58
C GLN A 1005 -40.67 56.05 -3.03
N PRO A 1006 -41.47 57.10 -2.73
CA PRO A 1006 -40.98 58.37 -2.19
C PRO A 1006 -39.99 58.22 -1.03
N CYS A 1007 -40.32 57.38 -0.05
CA CYS A 1007 -39.48 57.08 1.12
C CYS A 1007 -38.13 56.42 0.77
N GLN A 1008 -38.12 55.44 -0.15
CA GLN A 1008 -36.89 54.75 -0.60
C GLN A 1008 -35.92 55.72 -1.29
N LEU A 1009 -36.45 56.61 -2.13
CA LEU A 1009 -35.66 57.59 -2.86
C LEU A 1009 -34.93 58.57 -1.93
N ILE A 1010 -35.57 58.97 -0.82
CA ILE A 1010 -34.96 59.80 0.23
C ILE A 1010 -33.84 59.07 0.96
N LEU A 1011 -34.09 57.83 1.41
CA LEU A 1011 -33.09 57.00 2.09
C LEU A 1011 -31.84 56.79 1.22
N PHE A 1012 -32.01 56.68 -0.10
CA PHE A 1012 -30.90 56.56 -1.03
C PHE A 1012 -30.11 57.87 -1.19
N ILE A 1013 -30.78 59.04 -1.24
CA ILE A 1013 -30.13 60.36 -1.32
C ILE A 1013 -29.32 60.69 -0.06
N GLN A 1014 -29.75 60.20 1.11
CA GLN A 1014 -29.01 60.28 2.39
C GLN A 1014 -27.74 59.40 2.40
N SER A 1015 -27.61 58.45 1.48
CA SER A 1015 -26.52 57.48 1.52
C SER A 1015 -25.22 57.98 0.87
N PHE A 1016 -24.10 57.64 1.50
CA PHE A 1016 -22.76 57.95 0.98
C PHE A 1016 -22.38 57.06 -0.22
N GLY A 1017 -21.39 57.51 -1.00
CA GLY A 1017 -20.77 56.73 -2.08
C GLY A 1017 -21.50 56.70 -3.43
N ILE A 1018 -22.66 57.37 -3.58
CA ILE A 1018 -23.37 57.44 -4.87
C ILE A 1018 -22.69 58.44 -5.83
N PRO A 1019 -22.40 58.08 -7.10
CA PRO A 1019 -21.86 58.97 -8.13
C PRO A 1019 -22.72 60.22 -8.41
N VAL A 1020 -22.10 61.28 -8.94
CA VAL A 1020 -22.79 62.56 -9.24
C VAL A 1020 -23.85 62.40 -10.35
N ALA A 1021 -23.62 61.53 -11.33
CA ALA A 1021 -24.59 61.20 -12.38
C ALA A 1021 -25.86 60.53 -11.79
N SER A 1022 -25.69 59.47 -11.00
CA SER A 1022 -26.79 58.75 -10.35
C SER A 1022 -27.54 59.65 -9.35
N MET A 1023 -26.82 60.48 -8.58
CA MET A 1023 -27.43 61.48 -7.68
C MET A 1023 -28.28 62.50 -8.46
N THR A 1024 -27.78 63.02 -9.58
CA THR A 1024 -28.54 63.94 -10.46
C THR A 1024 -29.83 63.27 -10.98
N LYS A 1025 -29.77 61.99 -11.35
CA LYS A 1025 -30.95 61.22 -11.77
C LYS A 1025 -31.97 61.02 -10.64
N MET A 1026 -31.52 60.73 -9.41
CA MET A 1026 -32.40 60.67 -8.23
C MET A 1026 -33.10 62.01 -7.98
N LEU A 1027 -32.36 63.12 -7.95
CA LEU A 1027 -32.90 64.45 -7.67
C LEU A 1027 -33.90 64.92 -8.74
N ASN A 1028 -33.62 64.63 -10.02
CA ASN A 1028 -34.57 64.85 -11.12
C ASN A 1028 -35.82 63.95 -11.02
N THR A 1029 -35.67 62.71 -10.55
CA THR A 1029 -36.79 61.78 -10.33
C THR A 1029 -37.67 62.26 -9.19
N LEU A 1030 -37.07 62.81 -8.13
CA LEU A 1030 -37.78 63.39 -6.99
C LEU A 1030 -38.58 64.65 -7.42
N ASP A 1031 -37.96 65.56 -8.17
CA ASP A 1031 -38.65 66.71 -8.78
C ASP A 1031 -39.79 66.29 -9.73
N ARG A 1032 -39.68 65.14 -10.40
CA ARG A 1032 -40.74 64.57 -11.25
C ARG A 1032 -41.91 64.04 -10.41
N ILE A 1033 -41.65 63.29 -9.33
CA ILE A 1033 -42.69 62.80 -8.41
C ILE A 1033 -43.42 64.00 -7.79
N VAL A 1034 -42.69 64.98 -7.26
CA VAL A 1034 -43.23 66.24 -6.70
C VAL A 1034 -44.07 67.04 -7.72
N SER A 1035 -43.74 66.95 -9.02
CA SER A 1035 -44.52 67.60 -10.08
C SER A 1035 -45.83 66.88 -10.42
N ALA A 1036 -45.94 65.59 -10.09
CA ALA A 1036 -47.11 64.77 -10.34
C ALA A 1036 -48.05 64.72 -9.12
N ASP A 1037 -47.48 64.58 -7.92
CA ASP A 1037 -48.18 64.66 -6.65
C ASP A 1037 -47.39 65.52 -5.63
N PRO A 1038 -47.86 66.75 -5.33
CA PRO A 1038 -47.30 67.59 -4.27
C PRO A 1038 -47.38 67.01 -2.85
N PHE A 1039 -48.21 65.99 -2.61
CA PHE A 1039 -48.46 65.38 -1.30
C PHE A 1039 -47.74 64.04 -1.07
N ALA A 1040 -47.04 63.50 -2.08
CA ALA A 1040 -46.29 62.22 -2.01
C ALA A 1040 -45.22 62.14 -0.90
N PHE A 1041 -44.93 63.26 -0.24
CA PHE A 1041 -43.98 63.41 0.87
C PHE A 1041 -44.64 64.02 2.12
N VAL A 1042 -45.93 63.75 2.35
CA VAL A 1042 -46.66 64.08 3.60
C VAL A 1042 -46.43 63.01 4.66
N GLU A 1043 -46.56 61.73 4.28
CA GLU A 1043 -46.55 60.59 5.23
C GLU A 1043 -45.13 60.05 5.53
N VAL A 1044 -44.10 60.58 4.87
CA VAL A 1044 -42.71 60.21 5.14
C VAL A 1044 -42.16 61.11 6.25
N ASP A 1045 -41.98 60.54 7.45
CA ASP A 1045 -41.39 61.25 8.59
C ASP A 1045 -39.91 61.59 8.34
N MET A 1046 -39.56 62.87 8.48
CA MET A 1046 -38.31 63.44 7.99
C MET A 1046 -37.92 64.76 8.68
N ASP A 1047 -36.65 64.88 9.04
CA ASP A 1047 -36.03 66.17 9.32
C ASP A 1047 -35.86 66.99 8.01
N GLN A 1048 -36.73 67.98 7.86
CA GLN A 1048 -36.75 68.88 6.70
C GLN A 1048 -35.53 69.81 6.66
N ALA A 1049 -34.93 70.16 7.81
CA ALA A 1049 -33.73 71.00 7.86
C ALA A 1049 -32.50 70.20 7.41
N TYR A 1050 -32.34 68.97 7.91
CA TYR A 1050 -31.29 68.05 7.48
C TYR A 1050 -31.37 67.76 5.98
N ILE A 1051 -32.56 67.50 5.44
CA ILE A 1051 -32.71 67.21 3.99
C ILE A 1051 -32.41 68.44 3.12
N ARG A 1052 -32.79 69.66 3.54
CA ARG A 1052 -32.38 70.90 2.83
C ARG A 1052 -30.85 71.06 2.84
N GLN A 1053 -30.19 70.80 3.97
CA GLN A 1053 -28.73 70.84 4.07
C GLN A 1053 -28.07 69.78 3.17
N LEU A 1054 -28.62 68.57 3.13
CA LEU A 1054 -28.16 67.48 2.27
C LEU A 1054 -28.29 67.82 0.79
N LEU A 1055 -29.43 68.37 0.34
CA LEU A 1055 -29.63 68.83 -1.04
C LEU A 1055 -28.57 69.87 -1.43
N PHE A 1056 -28.33 70.86 -0.57
CA PHE A 1056 -27.29 71.88 -0.78
C PHE A 1056 -25.88 71.28 -0.89
N VAL A 1057 -25.55 70.28 -0.06
CA VAL A 1057 -24.28 69.54 -0.15
C VAL A 1057 -24.17 68.76 -1.47
N GLN A 1058 -25.24 68.11 -1.94
CA GLN A 1058 -25.22 67.40 -3.23
C GLN A 1058 -25.07 68.38 -4.42
N TRP A 1059 -25.66 69.57 -4.36
CA TRP A 1059 -25.47 70.64 -5.35
C TRP A 1059 -24.04 71.18 -5.35
N GLN A 1060 -23.43 71.41 -4.17
CA GLN A 1060 -22.01 71.75 -4.06
C GLN A 1060 -21.10 70.64 -4.62
N ARG A 1061 -21.51 69.37 -4.49
CA ARG A 1061 -20.86 68.20 -5.09
C ARG A 1061 -21.17 68.02 -6.60
N GLY A 1062 -21.79 69.01 -7.24
CA GLY A 1062 -22.04 69.06 -8.68
C GLY A 1062 -23.29 68.34 -9.19
N ALA A 1063 -24.15 67.81 -8.32
CA ALA A 1063 -25.42 67.20 -8.73
C ALA A 1063 -26.46 68.27 -9.13
N LYS A 1064 -27.41 67.90 -9.99
CA LYS A 1064 -28.47 68.80 -10.49
C LYS A 1064 -29.88 68.22 -10.24
N GLY A 1065 -30.89 69.08 -10.22
CA GLY A 1065 -32.28 68.72 -9.88
C GLY A 1065 -32.56 68.77 -8.37
N GLY A 1066 -33.80 68.47 -7.98
CA GLY A 1066 -34.27 68.50 -6.58
C GLY A 1066 -34.76 69.88 -6.11
N ALA A 1067 -34.95 70.83 -7.05
CA ALA A 1067 -35.30 72.21 -6.74
C ALA A 1067 -36.79 72.38 -6.42
N LYS A 1068 -37.68 71.70 -7.16
CA LYS A 1068 -39.14 71.75 -6.90
C LYS A 1068 -39.47 71.12 -5.55
N PHE A 1069 -38.74 70.08 -5.17
CA PHE A 1069 -38.83 69.48 -3.84
C PHE A 1069 -38.36 70.42 -2.73
N ALA A 1070 -37.22 71.11 -2.94
CA ALA A 1070 -36.75 72.13 -2.02
C ALA A 1070 -37.78 73.28 -1.84
N ASP A 1071 -38.51 73.65 -2.89
CA ASP A 1071 -39.59 74.65 -2.82
C ASP A 1071 -40.81 74.15 -2.01
N ILE A 1072 -41.20 72.87 -2.14
CA ILE A 1072 -42.27 72.30 -1.29
C ILE A 1072 -41.83 72.18 0.17
N LEU A 1073 -40.57 71.79 0.43
CA LEU A 1073 -40.02 71.77 1.78
C LEU A 1073 -40.04 73.16 2.43
N GLN A 1074 -39.75 74.23 1.67
CA GLN A 1074 -39.83 75.61 2.17
C GLN A 1074 -41.27 76.05 2.51
N ARG A 1075 -42.27 75.61 1.73
CA ARG A 1075 -43.69 76.00 1.93
C ARG A 1075 -44.33 75.48 3.22
N ARG A 1076 -43.67 74.61 3.99
CA ARG A 1076 -44.13 74.15 5.31
C ARG A 1076 -43.69 75.06 6.47
N ASP A 1077 -42.73 75.96 6.26
CA ASP A 1077 -42.22 76.86 7.32
C ASP A 1077 -43.06 78.13 7.47
N THR A 1078 -44.23 78.02 8.13
CA THR A 1078 -44.99 79.18 8.63
C THR A 1078 -45.14 79.15 10.15
N ALA A 1079 -44.05 78.84 10.87
CA ALA A 1079 -43.94 78.99 12.32
C ALA A 1079 -42.48 79.29 12.73
N ILE A 1080 -42.18 80.57 13.01
CA ILE A 1080 -40.89 81.03 13.55
C ILE A 1080 -41.19 81.86 14.81
N PRO A 1081 -40.61 81.48 15.96
CA PRO A 1081 -39.62 82.33 16.62
C PRO A 1081 -38.26 81.59 16.70
N SER A 1082 -37.17 82.09 16.13
CA SER A 1082 -36.36 83.25 16.56
C SER A 1082 -35.27 82.88 17.57
N GLU A 1083 -34.03 83.25 17.22
CA GLU A 1083 -32.83 83.30 18.08
C GLU A 1083 -32.30 81.99 18.70
N VAL A 1084 -31.47 81.27 17.93
CA VAL A 1084 -30.20 80.74 18.45
C VAL A 1084 -29.06 81.27 17.59
N THR A 1085 -28.27 82.18 18.16
CA THR A 1085 -27.12 82.81 17.50
C THR A 1085 -25.94 81.84 17.44
N LEU A 1086 -25.93 80.94 16.47
CA LEU A 1086 -24.77 80.08 16.20
C LEU A 1086 -23.59 80.94 15.75
N GLN A 1087 -22.60 81.08 16.63
CA GLN A 1087 -21.38 81.83 16.37
C GLN A 1087 -20.63 81.22 15.19
N ARG A 1088 -20.11 82.10 14.32
CA ARG A 1088 -19.28 81.73 13.17
C ARG A 1088 -17.88 81.30 13.64
N GLN A 1089 -17.78 80.11 14.24
CA GLN A 1089 -16.48 79.46 14.41
C GLN A 1089 -15.92 79.16 13.02
N GLU A 1090 -14.75 79.71 12.73
CA GLU A 1090 -13.99 79.34 11.55
C GLU A 1090 -13.49 77.91 11.75
N PHE A 1091 -14.12 76.96 11.05
CA PHE A 1091 -13.54 75.64 10.88
C PHE A 1091 -12.24 75.79 10.09
N THR A 1092 -11.13 75.86 10.84
CA THR A 1092 -9.79 75.72 10.29
C THR A 1092 -9.73 74.47 9.43
N LYS A 1093 -9.12 74.61 8.24
CA LYS A 1093 -9.23 73.65 7.14
C LYS A 1093 -9.18 72.20 7.64
N LEU A 1094 -10.25 71.45 7.35
CA LEU A 1094 -10.15 69.98 7.25
C LEU A 1094 -8.90 69.68 6.41
N PRO A 1095 -7.96 68.85 6.91
CA PRO A 1095 -6.74 68.56 6.17
C PRO A 1095 -7.16 68.00 4.81
N GLN A 1096 -6.64 68.59 3.74
CA GLN A 1096 -6.82 68.03 2.41
C GLN A 1096 -6.29 66.60 2.47
N LEU A 1097 -7.14 65.63 2.09
CA LEU A 1097 -6.67 64.30 1.72
C LEU A 1097 -5.79 64.47 0.49
N VAL A 1098 -4.50 64.68 0.73
CA VAL A 1098 -3.47 64.63 -0.29
C VAL A 1098 -3.54 63.23 -0.87
N ILE A 1099 -3.94 63.15 -2.14
CA ILE A 1099 -3.77 61.95 -2.94
C ILE A 1099 -2.25 61.83 -3.11
N LEU A 1100 -1.62 61.05 -2.23
CA LEU A 1100 -0.26 60.59 -2.46
C LEU A 1100 -0.36 59.52 -3.54
N GLU A 1101 0.23 59.83 -4.69
CA GLU A 1101 0.52 58.87 -5.74
C GLU A 1101 1.37 57.71 -5.18
N PRO A 1102 1.35 56.51 -5.80
CA PRO A 1102 2.16 55.39 -5.33
C PRO A 1102 3.65 55.74 -5.43
N VAL A 1103 4.25 56.10 -4.30
CA VAL A 1103 5.68 56.41 -4.20
C VAL A 1103 6.47 55.16 -4.59
N GLU A 1104 7.30 55.29 -5.63
CA GLU A 1104 8.18 54.22 -6.11
C GLU A 1104 9.22 53.87 -5.03
N ASN A 1105 9.73 52.64 -5.05
CA ASN A 1105 10.59 52.15 -3.97
C ASN A 1105 11.97 52.84 -3.99
N ASP A 1106 12.20 53.76 -3.06
CA ASP A 1106 13.55 54.22 -2.69
C ASP A 1106 13.83 53.96 -1.19
N VAL A 1107 14.94 53.30 -0.91
CA VAL A 1107 15.18 52.55 0.35
C VAL A 1107 15.61 53.46 1.52
N VAL A 1108 15.71 54.77 1.30
CA VAL A 1108 16.51 55.69 2.16
C VAL A 1108 15.75 56.24 3.38
N ASP A 1109 14.41 56.37 3.32
CA ASP A 1109 13.67 57.22 4.28
C ASP A 1109 13.12 56.49 5.54
N GLN A 1110 13.27 55.16 5.62
CA GLN A 1110 12.70 54.35 6.72
C GLN A 1110 13.27 54.68 8.12
N VAL A 1111 14.58 54.95 8.20
CA VAL A 1111 15.32 55.14 9.47
C VAL A 1111 14.78 56.34 10.27
N GLY A 1112 14.40 57.43 9.58
CA GLY A 1112 13.83 58.62 10.20
C GLY A 1112 12.40 58.45 10.73
N ASN A 1113 11.71 57.38 10.33
CA ASN A 1113 10.34 57.09 10.75
C ASN A 1113 10.31 56.21 12.01
N ILE A 1114 11.16 55.18 12.07
CA ILE A 1114 11.29 54.24 13.20
C ILE A 1114 11.56 54.98 14.52
N SER A 1115 12.46 55.97 14.52
CA SER A 1115 12.76 56.77 15.71
C SER A 1115 11.54 57.53 16.23
N LYS A 1116 10.65 58.03 15.35
CA LYS A 1116 9.41 58.72 15.74
C LYS A 1116 8.42 57.73 16.36
N LEU A 1117 8.27 56.55 15.77
CA LEU A 1117 7.41 55.48 16.28
C LEU A 1117 7.88 54.98 17.67
N LEU A 1118 9.19 54.86 17.91
CA LEU A 1118 9.73 54.51 19.24
C LEU A 1118 9.45 55.60 20.30
N LEU A 1119 9.60 56.88 19.95
CA LEU A 1119 9.24 58.01 20.82
C LEU A 1119 7.72 58.01 21.14
N GLN A 1120 6.89 57.70 20.14
CA GLN A 1120 5.43 57.59 20.25
C GLN A 1120 4.99 56.46 21.20
N ILE A 1121 5.59 55.28 21.09
CA ILE A 1121 5.29 54.12 21.95
C ILE A 1121 5.66 54.39 23.41
N LEU A 1122 6.84 54.99 23.66
CA LEU A 1122 7.38 55.19 25.00
C LEU A 1122 6.90 56.48 25.70
N ASP A 1123 6.14 57.35 25.01
CA ASP A 1123 5.90 58.76 25.39
C ASP A 1123 7.22 59.55 25.65
N PHE A 1124 8.36 59.08 25.14
CA PHE A 1124 9.67 59.67 25.46
C PHE A 1124 9.88 60.96 24.68
N GLY A 1125 10.23 62.05 25.38
CA GLY A 1125 10.47 63.37 24.77
C GLY A 1125 9.22 64.12 24.30
N SER A 1126 8.02 63.52 24.33
CA SER A 1126 6.77 64.16 23.95
C SER A 1126 6.09 64.85 25.15
N VAL A 1127 5.48 66.02 24.91
CA VAL A 1127 4.58 66.68 25.88
C VAL A 1127 3.16 66.10 25.79
N ILE A 1128 2.81 65.50 24.65
CA ILE A 1128 1.51 64.87 24.38
C ILE A 1128 1.67 63.35 24.58
N ARG A 1129 0.83 62.74 25.42
CA ARG A 1129 0.75 61.28 25.56
C ARG A 1129 -0.13 60.69 24.47
N TYR A 1130 0.38 59.72 23.73
CA TYR A 1130 -0.38 59.08 22.64
C TYR A 1130 -1.40 58.07 23.17
N GLY A 1131 -2.51 57.94 22.46
CA GLY A 1131 -3.60 57.01 22.80
C GLY A 1131 -3.18 55.55 22.63
N ALA A 1132 -3.81 54.64 23.39
CA ALA A 1132 -3.49 53.21 23.36
C ALA A 1132 -3.50 52.65 21.92
N LYS A 1133 -4.57 52.91 21.16
CA LYS A 1133 -4.71 52.47 19.75
C LYS A 1133 -3.57 52.98 18.84
N GLU A 1134 -3.04 54.17 19.09
CA GLU A 1134 -1.97 54.76 18.29
C GLU A 1134 -0.62 54.09 18.61
N LYS A 1135 -0.41 53.75 19.89
CA LYS A 1135 0.74 52.96 20.35
C LYS A 1135 0.66 51.51 19.86
N ASP A 1136 -0.52 50.90 19.90
CA ASP A 1136 -0.78 49.56 19.35
C ASP A 1136 -0.54 49.51 17.83
N GLU A 1137 -0.80 50.60 17.11
CA GLU A 1137 -0.47 50.74 15.68
C GLU A 1137 1.04 50.84 15.46
N ALA A 1138 1.70 51.82 16.09
CA ALA A 1138 3.14 52.03 15.99
C ALA A 1138 3.96 50.80 16.42
N HIS A 1139 3.52 50.11 17.48
CA HIS A 1139 4.14 48.89 17.99
C HIS A 1139 4.00 47.71 17.03
N ARG A 1140 2.83 47.53 16.42
CA ARG A 1140 2.59 46.48 15.44
C ARG A 1140 3.41 46.70 14.17
N LEU A 1141 3.58 47.95 13.73
CA LEU A 1141 4.45 48.29 12.60
C LEU A 1141 5.92 47.91 12.90
N ILE A 1142 6.50 48.42 14.00
CA ILE A 1142 7.88 48.08 14.39
C ILE A 1142 8.08 46.57 14.56
N LEU A 1143 7.14 45.86 15.20
CA LEU A 1143 7.25 44.41 15.35
C LEU A 1143 7.15 43.67 14.02
N LYS A 1144 6.22 44.06 13.14
CA LYS A 1144 6.10 43.47 11.81
C LYS A 1144 7.41 43.63 11.04
N ASP A 1145 7.95 44.84 10.99
CA ASP A 1145 9.12 45.14 10.17
C ASP A 1145 10.39 44.46 10.74
N LEU A 1146 10.54 44.36 12.07
CA LEU A 1146 11.60 43.54 12.71
C LEU A 1146 11.44 42.03 12.47
N PHE A 1147 10.20 41.51 12.40
CA PHE A 1147 9.95 40.09 12.09
C PHE A 1147 10.09 39.76 10.60
N ASP A 1148 9.86 40.72 9.71
CA ASP A 1148 10.08 40.56 8.27
C ASP A 1148 11.59 40.67 7.96
N GLU A 1149 12.34 41.59 8.59
CA GLU A 1149 13.81 41.58 8.57
C GLU A 1149 14.38 40.27 9.14
N GLY A 1150 13.90 39.85 10.31
CA GLY A 1150 14.30 38.61 11.00
C GLY A 1150 14.10 37.31 10.19
N ARG A 1151 13.40 37.39 9.04
CA ARG A 1151 13.19 36.29 8.08
C ARG A 1151 13.87 36.48 6.74
N SER A 1152 14.42 37.67 6.46
CA SER A 1152 15.18 37.92 5.24
C SER A 1152 16.54 37.24 5.29
N SER A 1153 17.02 36.79 4.13
CA SER A 1153 18.38 36.28 3.92
C SER A 1153 19.31 37.30 3.27
N GLU A 1154 18.82 38.51 2.95
CA GLU A 1154 19.59 39.57 2.33
C GLU A 1154 20.42 40.34 3.36
N GLY A 1155 21.69 40.61 3.08
CA GLY A 1155 22.67 41.08 4.06
C GLY A 1155 22.54 42.52 4.57
N TYR A 1156 21.35 43.12 4.55
CA TYR A 1156 21.10 44.52 4.92
C TYR A 1156 19.82 44.66 5.74
N TYR A 1157 19.95 45.22 6.96
CA TYR A 1157 18.91 45.19 7.99
C TYR A 1157 18.76 46.57 8.68
N PRO A 1158 18.26 47.59 7.96
CA PRO A 1158 18.19 48.97 8.45
C PRO A 1158 17.26 49.16 9.68
N VAL A 1159 16.20 48.37 9.86
CA VAL A 1159 15.27 48.50 10.99
C VAL A 1159 15.96 48.06 12.29
N ALA A 1160 16.59 46.88 12.29
CA ALA A 1160 17.34 46.38 13.43
C ALA A 1160 18.50 47.32 13.82
N GLU A 1161 19.22 47.89 12.85
CA GLU A 1161 20.28 48.87 13.12
C GLU A 1161 19.72 50.20 13.65
N ALA A 1162 18.60 50.69 13.10
CA ALA A 1162 17.94 51.91 13.56
C ALA A 1162 17.41 51.80 14.99
N VAL A 1163 16.68 50.72 15.32
CA VAL A 1163 16.16 50.48 16.67
C VAL A 1163 17.32 50.35 17.66
N THR A 1164 18.35 49.56 17.34
CA THR A 1164 19.52 49.37 18.22
C THR A 1164 20.26 50.69 18.46
N SER A 1165 20.48 51.48 17.40
CA SER A 1165 21.16 52.78 17.48
C SER A 1165 20.36 53.78 18.32
N PHE A 1166 19.02 53.83 18.15
CA PHE A 1166 18.14 54.68 18.95
C PHE A 1166 18.17 54.30 20.44
N LEU A 1167 18.13 53.00 20.76
CA LEU A 1167 18.22 52.52 22.15
C LEU A 1167 19.57 52.89 22.79
N HIS A 1168 20.67 52.68 22.07
CA HIS A 1168 22.01 53.03 22.55
C HIS A 1168 22.18 54.54 22.75
N GLN A 1169 21.79 55.36 21.75
CA GLN A 1169 21.85 56.82 21.87
C GLN A 1169 20.97 57.33 23.02
N SER A 1170 19.76 56.78 23.20
CA SER A 1170 18.86 57.16 24.30
C SER A 1170 19.45 56.82 25.68
N MET A 1171 20.02 55.62 25.83
CA MET A 1171 20.65 55.18 27.08
C MET A 1171 21.93 55.96 27.42
N CYS A 1172 22.79 56.24 26.44
CA CYS A 1172 24.03 56.99 26.64
C CYS A 1172 23.86 58.52 26.67
N SER A 1173 22.64 59.02 26.39
CA SER A 1173 22.32 60.45 26.49
C SER A 1173 22.31 60.95 27.95
N PRO A 1174 22.50 62.27 28.20
CA PRO A 1174 22.21 62.88 29.50
C PRO A 1174 20.72 62.78 29.91
N THR A 1175 19.85 62.26 29.05
CA THR A 1175 18.43 61.95 29.34
C THR A 1175 18.17 60.48 29.65
N GLY A 1176 19.19 59.62 29.77
CA GLY A 1176 19.05 58.18 30.02
C GLY A 1176 18.20 57.81 31.25
N GLU A 1177 18.23 58.60 32.33
CA GLU A 1177 17.34 58.37 33.48
C GLU A 1177 15.85 58.58 33.15
N ARG A 1178 15.53 59.56 32.30
CA ARG A 1178 14.16 59.79 31.83
C ARG A 1178 13.72 58.70 30.85
N PHE A 1179 14.67 58.14 30.07
CA PHE A 1179 14.40 57.02 29.18
C PHE A 1179 14.07 55.74 29.97
N LEU A 1180 14.84 55.42 31.02
CA LEU A 1180 14.54 54.31 31.94
C LEU A 1180 13.16 54.45 32.60
N LEU A 1181 12.76 55.68 32.95
CA LEU A 1181 11.44 55.97 33.52
C LEU A 1181 10.30 55.87 32.47
N ALA A 1182 10.56 56.23 31.22
CA ALA A 1182 9.62 55.98 30.11
C ALA A 1182 9.42 54.47 29.86
N VAL A 1183 10.52 53.70 29.85
CA VAL A 1183 10.47 52.23 29.73
C VAL A 1183 9.75 51.57 30.90
N SER A 1184 9.90 52.06 32.14
CA SER A 1184 9.19 51.51 33.29
C SER A 1184 7.70 51.88 33.33
N HIS A 1185 7.26 52.89 32.57
CA HIS A 1185 5.85 53.17 32.29
C HIS A 1185 5.25 52.34 31.13
N GLN A 1186 6.08 51.88 30.17
CA GLN A 1186 5.62 51.12 28.99
C GLN A 1186 6.31 49.73 28.87
N PRO A 1187 6.28 48.89 29.92
CA PRO A 1187 7.13 47.69 30.03
C PRO A 1187 6.81 46.59 29.01
N LEU A 1188 5.53 46.43 28.63
CA LEU A 1188 5.07 45.38 27.72
C LEU A 1188 5.51 45.65 26.27
N TYR A 1189 5.34 46.88 25.80
CA TYR A 1189 5.76 47.30 24.46
C TYR A 1189 7.29 47.22 24.33
N PHE A 1190 8.04 47.70 25.33
CA PHE A 1190 9.50 47.61 25.32
C PHE A 1190 10.01 46.16 25.33
N SER A 1191 9.49 45.30 26.21
CA SER A 1191 9.96 43.91 26.36
C SER A 1191 9.62 43.02 25.16
N SER A 1192 8.62 43.40 24.35
CA SER A 1192 8.29 42.71 23.10
C SER A 1192 9.14 43.19 21.93
N ILE A 1193 9.39 44.49 21.80
CA ILE A 1193 10.36 45.03 20.82
C ILE A 1193 11.76 44.46 21.08
N LEU A 1194 12.22 44.44 22.35
CA LEU A 1194 13.52 43.88 22.73
C LEU A 1194 13.65 42.40 22.33
N ARG A 1195 12.57 41.61 22.43
CA ARG A 1195 12.58 40.19 22.03
C ARG A 1195 12.67 40.01 20.51
N ALA A 1196 11.87 40.75 19.74
CA ALA A 1196 11.94 40.69 18.27
C ALA A 1196 13.29 41.18 17.74
N LEU A 1197 13.82 42.27 18.30
CA LEU A 1197 15.16 42.79 18.00
C LEU A 1197 16.26 41.76 18.31
N MET A 1198 16.16 41.06 19.44
CA MET A 1198 17.09 39.99 19.82
C MET A 1198 17.10 38.82 18.83
N ASP A 1199 15.94 38.35 18.37
CA ASP A 1199 15.85 37.25 17.41
C ASP A 1199 16.36 37.67 16.01
N SER A 1200 16.12 38.93 15.61
CA SER A 1200 16.73 39.54 14.41
C SER A 1200 18.26 39.64 14.53
N VAL A 1201 18.80 40.31 15.55
CA VAL A 1201 20.25 40.57 15.69
C VAL A 1201 21.06 39.27 15.81
N ILE A 1202 20.54 38.23 16.46
CA ILE A 1202 21.16 36.89 16.49
C ILE A 1202 21.22 36.28 15.08
N SER A 1203 20.12 36.38 14.31
CA SER A 1203 20.02 35.80 12.97
C SER A 1203 20.96 36.48 11.97
N HIS A 1204 21.12 37.80 12.07
CA HIS A 1204 21.88 38.62 11.11
C HIS A 1204 23.40 38.66 11.37
N ARG A 1205 23.85 38.24 12.57
CA ARG A 1205 25.28 38.23 12.98
C ARG A 1205 26.03 39.57 12.82
N ASN A 1206 25.32 40.71 12.76
CA ASN A 1206 25.93 42.03 12.62
C ASN A 1206 26.63 42.44 13.93
N ALA A 1207 27.96 42.34 13.96
CA ALA A 1207 28.79 42.63 15.13
C ALA A 1207 28.60 44.04 15.71
N LYS A 1208 28.27 45.05 14.88
CA LYS A 1208 28.02 46.42 15.32
C LYS A 1208 26.71 46.51 16.11
N CYS A 1209 25.62 45.96 15.58
CA CYS A 1209 24.34 45.93 16.28
C CYS A 1209 24.41 45.05 17.53
N TYR A 1210 25.08 43.90 17.44
CA TYR A 1210 25.31 43.02 18.58
C TYR A 1210 26.00 43.73 19.75
N GLN A 1211 27.09 44.47 19.50
CA GLN A 1211 27.82 45.21 20.52
C GLN A 1211 26.96 46.33 21.13
N LEU A 1212 26.33 47.17 20.31
CA LEU A 1212 25.47 48.27 20.78
C LEU A 1212 24.28 47.76 21.62
N LEU A 1213 23.69 46.62 21.26
CA LEU A 1213 22.59 46.00 22.02
C LEU A 1213 23.07 45.39 23.35
N LEU A 1214 24.27 44.82 23.38
CA LEU A 1214 24.91 44.33 24.60
C LEU A 1214 25.17 45.49 25.57
N ASP A 1215 25.75 46.59 25.09
CA ASP A 1215 26.06 47.77 25.89
C ASP A 1215 24.78 48.43 26.45
N VAL A 1216 23.70 48.49 25.67
CA VAL A 1216 22.35 48.86 26.14
C VAL A 1216 21.89 47.95 27.28
N CYS A 1217 21.93 46.64 27.09
CA CYS A 1217 21.44 45.67 28.08
C CYS A 1217 22.24 45.73 29.38
N VAL A 1218 23.57 45.90 29.32
CA VAL A 1218 24.42 46.07 30.51
C VAL A 1218 24.11 47.38 31.23
N CYS A 1219 24.02 48.51 30.51
CA CYS A 1219 23.68 49.81 31.11
C CYS A 1219 22.29 49.84 31.77
N MET A 1220 21.32 49.12 31.20
CA MET A 1220 19.99 48.95 31.81
C MET A 1220 20.03 48.03 33.03
N LEU A 1221 20.81 46.93 33.01
CA LEU A 1221 20.94 46.01 34.14
C LEU A 1221 21.65 46.65 35.35
N VAL A 1222 22.67 47.49 35.12
CA VAL A 1222 23.28 48.33 36.18
C VAL A 1222 22.22 49.23 36.85
N ASN A 1223 21.23 49.70 36.09
CA ASN A 1223 20.12 50.51 36.58
C ASN A 1223 18.87 49.69 36.99
N ARG A 1224 18.97 48.37 37.19
CA ARG A 1224 17.84 47.46 37.48
C ARG A 1224 16.87 47.94 38.58
N GLY A 1225 17.34 48.69 39.58
CA GLY A 1225 16.50 49.26 40.65
C GLY A 1225 15.51 50.34 40.20
N LYS A 1226 15.58 50.81 38.95
CA LYS A 1226 14.65 51.78 38.33
C LYS A 1226 13.68 51.14 37.33
N LEU A 1227 13.75 49.82 37.13
CA LEU A 1227 12.98 49.07 36.12
C LEU A 1227 12.02 48.08 36.80
N GLN A 1228 10.92 47.75 36.11
CA GLN A 1228 10.01 46.70 36.58
C GLN A 1228 10.66 45.31 36.44
N SER A 1229 10.36 44.39 37.37
CA SER A 1229 10.94 43.04 37.42
C SER A 1229 10.78 42.24 36.11
N PHE A 1230 9.66 42.39 35.42
CA PHE A 1230 9.41 41.77 34.11
C PHE A 1230 10.35 42.29 33.00
N VAL A 1231 10.69 43.59 33.03
CA VAL A 1231 11.65 44.20 32.09
C VAL A 1231 13.06 43.74 32.41
N VAL A 1232 13.43 43.69 33.70
CA VAL A 1232 14.73 43.16 34.16
C VAL A 1232 14.89 41.69 33.74
N SER A 1233 13.86 40.86 33.92
CA SER A 1233 13.86 39.46 33.48
C SER A 1233 14.02 39.33 31.95
N SER A 1234 13.39 40.22 31.18
CA SER A 1234 13.55 40.26 29.71
C SER A 1234 14.96 40.65 29.28
N ILE A 1235 15.61 41.59 29.99
CA ILE A 1235 17.00 41.99 29.77
C ILE A 1235 17.98 40.87 30.16
N GLU A 1236 17.76 40.20 31.29
CA GLU A 1236 18.56 39.03 31.68
C GLU A 1236 18.43 37.87 30.68
N GLN A 1237 17.24 37.67 30.10
CA GLN A 1237 17.02 36.67 29.05
C GLN A 1237 17.72 37.06 27.74
N ALA A 1238 17.73 38.34 27.38
CA ALA A 1238 18.49 38.86 26.25
C ALA A 1238 20.01 38.64 26.45
N LEU A 1239 20.56 39.07 27.59
CA LEU A 1239 21.97 38.88 27.94
C LEU A 1239 22.40 37.41 27.92
N LYS A 1240 21.59 36.50 28.48
CA LYS A 1240 21.86 35.04 28.45
C LYS A 1240 21.91 34.46 27.03
N ARG A 1241 21.25 35.08 26.04
CA ARG A 1241 21.30 34.68 24.62
C ARG A 1241 22.39 35.40 23.83
N LEU A 1242 22.81 36.60 24.25
CA LEU A 1242 23.97 37.30 23.70
C LEU A 1242 25.28 36.62 24.13
N LEU A 1243 25.58 36.57 25.44
CA LEU A 1243 26.88 36.18 26.01
C LEU A 1243 27.62 35.02 25.30
N PRO A 1244 26.99 33.89 24.94
CA PRO A 1244 27.65 32.75 24.29
C PRO A 1244 28.25 33.04 22.90
N LEU A 1245 27.92 34.19 22.28
CA LEU A 1245 28.32 34.56 20.92
C LEU A 1245 29.61 35.41 20.87
N LEU A 1246 30.23 35.70 22.01
CA LEU A 1246 31.46 36.50 22.10
C LEU A 1246 32.75 35.67 22.18
N PRO A 1247 33.68 35.81 21.23
CA PRO A 1247 35.08 35.47 21.45
C PRO A 1247 35.78 36.59 22.24
N ASN A 1248 36.22 36.28 23.47
CA ASN A 1248 37.14 37.09 24.29
C ASN A 1248 36.65 38.48 24.76
N VAL A 1249 35.62 38.53 25.61
CA VAL A 1249 35.39 39.69 26.51
C VAL A 1249 35.21 39.22 27.95
N THR A 1250 36.04 39.70 28.87
CA THR A 1250 35.86 39.53 30.31
C THR A 1250 34.88 40.57 30.85
N LEU A 1251 33.71 40.14 31.30
CA LEU A 1251 32.77 41.01 32.02
C LEU A 1251 33.34 41.41 33.39
N PRO A 1252 33.13 42.67 33.85
CA PRO A 1252 33.29 43.02 35.26
C PRO A 1252 32.22 42.31 36.12
N PRO A 1253 32.46 42.15 37.44
CA PRO A 1253 31.59 41.40 38.35
C PRO A 1253 30.26 42.11 38.69
#